data_AF-A0AAW1TIY0-F1
#
_entry.id   AF-A0AAW1TIY0-F1
#
_cell.length_a   1.000
_cell.length_b   1.000
_cell.length_c   1.000
_cell.angle_alpha   90.00
_cell.angle_beta   90.00
_cell.angle_gamma   90.00
#
_symmetry.space_group_name_H-M   'P 1'
#
loop_
_entity.id
_entity.type
_entity.pdbx_description
1 polymer ?
#
loop_
_entity_poly.entity_id
_entity_poly.type
_entity_poly.pdbx_seq_one_letter_code
_entity_poly.pdbx_strand_id
1 'polypeptide(L)'
;MLTDILFNVRGSMCNEFQSWGYLWLDMVLNFYLVSAQSFIALSCRHHSIDCQSEKILERTLGAVAMAEDFIVKFHELRGTISKEKKKSLFLLLDSHKSFHTDENILKEINQNLIPKTYLEEIYKLEFLLYFRRTSDLLEVLKNGNDIAASKIIRQPWFIEGLFKDMKSKEFVQNVFPRLSIVVRSKILKQILKLQNDQLINDLFDRLLEIYGLEPAIILLSGCSNDKIKDILLKRGFNLSNTQLKLLHDKDPSLINFYYGEYHKRGDSIDKYSDFSKYLSRKNPSLYIQLLLKYDVISCQLGRRTTKQFVRENKEVILEDPQKYLDLQIFHENAFVSELGEDFQKVLTAALPKNLSDLMSSEVFYLLNNYPKTKRYNLYRTVFEDVYKKSLLENKNFITENLLAVIPDVEEREKWVEKFENQVKYIKYKRSSKAVMELKEQLIRCDNITLRAELLGYIVTSCSINNDYDALLDILELFHSRFRNTDGGTLCYFLRVIYDNIKLNKLTDDHWKYIHEFILIQDIRNLPIYNPILLEFSKYLYKNGRYFGEIVDLYLKSKIFSLRNIKFKDVKFQREFLKEALKQIGSKPHNTHSSIEITLALRDWNKRHPDDLILVSENKQVVEYVKKSIVDFPWNYHASNELLSMKYLVCRENVLTEFVNVYFNRKDNLEDITMTKWFLKYKPDILISEEHIDHLIECFNIKEQFHLMKYLRKYEHLGLVQKISSYYLKKLIDINDDRKDEIAHLLAAILPKSDYLKLLDEYVPKFEKHYLMTASLEEKNVHKIQIALAKSVRFSTCHLDALPILLKYCKSTLFRSSLFSLYSCFNRIPEKTLENVLGHLLENLVSRRKHSIFLAALVFPLKTHKELADRLLENDENNSIKRHLFISIYKYFLKNPEEKFWNILETYMDHLTLYETKSLNLLADVHVIPEKYKSKFMKKVCNVFEELYYIFYDENYTVQQVLSAMYDKLLKSVTDDDMRSLSTDLCIDIIGKKFDGFYRRELVCDEFAIKFLMYATSRKTVRNVLKIINPYKKDHWDTSFSNVTKQASYSIFKNIFNKTMTIEEQIIPIPKNFPSILSEEWKKVFPMDDALEEQLMLDFMILKYTYNEDDENFYAREITQMFTYLRDKYGDLIIDRFKEFLSKTLRKLLGGKNYDIKLMKLLAKMLEIDSSLPNSLLVIQLLPPYQYDREFDKNFSYVMKKVQSSNGIQQVYMNRYFKK
;
A
#
# COMPACT_ATOMS: atom_id res chain seq x y z
N MET A 1 5.42 -8.38 85.35
CA MET A 1 4.92 -7.17 86.03
C MET A 1 6.04 -6.16 85.99
N LEU A 2 5.93 -5.00 85.40
CA LEU A 2 4.80 -4.34 84.78
C LEU A 2 5.44 -3.30 83.86
N THR A 3 4.98 -3.28 82.61
CA THR A 3 4.64 -2.03 81.91
C THR A 3 4.64 -0.84 82.87
N ASP A 4 5.43 0.19 82.60
CA ASP A 4 4.86 1.34 81.93
C ASP A 4 5.80 2.56 81.87
N ILE A 5 5.60 3.29 80.77
CA ILE A 5 5.69 4.76 80.67
C ILE A 5 7.06 5.36 80.27
N LEU A 6 7.06 5.72 78.97
CA LEU A 6 7.47 6.99 78.37
C LEU A 6 8.95 7.42 78.44
N PHE A 7 9.50 7.55 77.23
CA PHE A 7 10.46 8.58 76.81
C PHE A 7 11.72 8.76 77.67
N ASN A 8 12.74 7.95 77.37
CA ASN A 8 14.17 8.26 77.53
C ASN A 8 14.95 7.20 76.72
N VAL A 9 15.80 7.56 75.75
CA VAL A 9 17.15 8.16 75.88
C VAL A 9 18.22 7.10 76.17
N ARG A 10 19.23 7.11 75.27
CA ARG A 10 20.64 6.72 75.43
C ARG A 10 20.98 5.26 75.78
N GLY A 11 21.91 4.75 74.98
CA GLY A 11 23.26 4.63 75.50
C GLY A 11 23.91 3.26 75.40
N SER A 12 25.23 3.33 75.21
CA SER A 12 26.25 2.28 75.37
C SER A 12 26.35 1.29 74.20
N MET A 13 27.43 1.33 73.42
CA MET A 13 28.80 0.83 73.71
C MET A 13 28.89 -0.69 73.50
N CYS A 14 29.82 -1.13 72.62
CA CYS A 14 31.05 -1.87 72.98
C CYS A 14 30.73 -3.27 73.54
N ASN A 15 31.22 -4.39 73.03
CA ASN A 15 32.53 -4.77 72.50
C ASN A 15 32.28 -5.91 71.48
N GLU A 16 33.06 -6.16 70.43
CA GLU A 16 34.50 -6.44 70.47
C GLU A 16 35.18 -5.99 69.18
N PHE A 17 36.25 -5.23 69.35
CA PHE A 17 37.21 -4.78 68.34
C PHE A 17 38.53 -5.46 68.68
N GLN A 18 39.08 -6.30 67.81
CA GLN A 18 40.51 -6.62 67.76
C GLN A 18 40.87 -7.32 66.44
N SER A 19 41.40 -6.53 65.49
CA SER A 19 42.55 -6.84 64.60
C SER A 19 42.43 -6.09 63.26
N TRP A 20 43.39 -5.37 62.73
CA TRP A 20 44.78 -5.07 63.09
C TRP A 20 45.09 -3.68 62.52
N GLY A 21 45.71 -2.83 63.33
CA GLY A 21 46.61 -1.80 62.85
C GLY A 21 48.02 -2.39 62.84
N TYR A 22 48.60 -2.48 61.64
CA TYR A 22 50.01 -2.22 61.44
C TYR A 22 50.06 -1.04 60.47
N LEU A 23 50.88 -0.04 60.79
CA LEU A 23 51.06 1.25 60.11
C LEU A 23 50.01 2.33 60.38
N TRP A 24 49.96 2.81 61.62
CA TRP A 24 49.78 4.24 61.92
C TRP A 24 50.38 4.50 63.30
N LEU A 25 51.13 5.60 63.44
CA LEU A 25 51.87 6.04 64.64
C LEU A 25 53.10 5.21 65.03
N ASP A 26 54.17 5.40 64.26
CA ASP A 26 55.44 5.71 64.92
C ASP A 26 55.61 7.24 64.93
N MET A 27 55.02 7.81 65.98
CA MET A 27 55.42 9.08 66.59
C MET A 27 54.87 10.37 65.98
N VAL A 28 53.60 10.64 66.32
CA VAL A 28 53.12 12.01 66.53
C VAL A 28 53.94 12.65 67.66
N LEU A 29 54.75 13.61 67.25
CA LEU A 29 55.12 14.85 67.93
C LEU A 29 55.55 14.79 69.39
N ASN A 30 56.80 15.25 69.53
CA ASN A 30 57.61 15.35 70.72
C ASN A 30 58.22 14.01 71.17
N PHE A 31 59.43 13.96 71.69
CA PHE A 31 60.22 14.99 72.37
C PHE A 31 61.68 14.63 72.04
N TYR A 32 62.64 15.47 71.69
CA TYR A 32 62.91 16.91 71.81
C TYR A 32 64.42 17.05 71.50
N LEU A 33 64.93 18.28 71.36
CA LEU A 33 66.36 18.67 71.24
C LEU A 33 66.91 18.50 69.80
N VAL A 34 67.31 19.52 69.04
CA VAL A 34 67.89 20.83 69.41
C VAL A 34 67.61 21.83 68.29
N SER A 35 67.10 22.99 68.69
CA SER A 35 67.20 24.24 67.94
C SER A 35 68.66 24.70 67.80
N ALA A 36 69.01 25.21 66.62
CA ALA A 36 70.15 26.08 66.34
C ALA A 36 71.55 25.44 66.33
N GLN A 37 72.05 25.18 65.12
CA GLN A 37 73.35 25.70 64.65
C GLN A 37 73.50 25.47 63.14
N SER A 38 73.63 26.58 62.40
CA SER A 38 74.23 26.69 61.05
C SER A 38 73.31 26.27 59.89
N PHE A 39 72.68 27.17 59.13
CA PHE A 39 73.34 28.07 58.18
C PHE A 39 74.38 27.33 57.32
N ILE A 40 74.15 27.27 56.00
CA ILE A 40 75.13 26.99 54.91
C ILE A 40 75.34 25.48 54.61
N ALA A 41 75.17 24.98 53.37
CA ALA A 41 75.59 25.60 52.12
C ALA A 41 74.54 25.57 50.99
N LEU A 42 74.05 26.77 50.69
CA LEU A 42 73.90 27.34 49.34
C LEU A 42 73.28 26.49 48.22
N SER A 43 72.09 26.94 47.79
CA SER A 43 71.78 27.27 46.39
C SER A 43 72.09 26.20 45.34
N CYS A 44 71.06 25.47 44.90
CA CYS A 44 70.81 25.06 43.50
C CYS A 44 70.02 23.74 43.45
N ARG A 45 68.67 23.78 43.51
CA ARG A 45 67.76 22.71 43.01
C ARG A 45 66.28 23.09 43.18
N HIS A 46 65.88 24.26 42.66
CA HIS A 46 64.49 24.74 42.65
C HIS A 46 64.03 25.21 41.26
N HIS A 47 64.48 24.56 40.18
CA HIS A 47 64.18 25.02 38.81
C HIS A 47 63.69 23.95 37.82
N SER A 48 63.26 22.76 38.27
CA SER A 48 62.79 21.72 37.32
C SER A 48 61.37 21.21 37.53
N ILE A 49 60.64 21.68 38.56
CA ILE A 49 59.24 21.25 38.82
C ILE A 49 58.24 22.33 38.37
N ASP A 50 58.60 23.62 38.40
CA ASP A 50 57.73 24.71 37.91
C ASP A 50 57.51 24.70 36.39
N CYS A 51 58.44 24.14 35.61
CA CYS A 51 58.39 24.21 34.15
C CYS A 51 57.38 23.22 33.51
N GLN A 52 56.93 22.17 34.22
CA GLN A 52 55.87 21.28 33.73
C GLN A 52 54.47 21.74 34.14
N SER A 53 54.31 22.32 35.33
CA SER A 53 53.07 22.97 35.76
C SER A 53 52.80 24.25 34.96
N GLU A 54 53.80 25.08 34.70
CA GLU A 54 53.66 26.27 33.84
C GLU A 54 53.30 25.88 32.40
N LYS A 55 53.92 24.87 31.81
CA LYS A 55 53.58 24.42 30.44
C LYS A 55 52.18 23.82 30.31
N ILE A 56 51.65 23.21 31.38
CA ILE A 56 50.27 22.74 31.42
C ILE A 56 49.34 23.95 31.58
N LEU A 57 49.64 24.89 32.47
CA LEU A 57 48.86 26.11 32.66
C LEU A 57 48.82 26.99 31.39
N GLU A 58 49.95 27.20 30.72
CA GLU A 58 50.05 27.96 29.47
C GLU A 58 49.27 27.30 28.33
N ARG A 59 49.31 25.97 28.23
CA ARG A 59 48.52 25.22 27.25
C ARG A 59 47.02 25.32 27.54
N THR A 60 46.62 25.24 28.81
CA THR A 60 45.21 25.39 29.20
C THR A 60 44.70 26.82 28.99
N LEU A 61 45.48 27.84 29.37
CA LEU A 61 45.16 29.25 29.15
C LEU A 61 45.08 29.61 27.66
N GLY A 62 46.00 29.08 26.85
CA GLY A 62 45.98 29.26 25.39
C GLY A 62 44.78 28.60 24.72
N ALA A 63 44.35 27.42 25.20
CA ALA A 63 43.16 26.75 24.72
C ALA A 63 41.87 27.53 25.06
N VAL A 64 41.79 28.11 26.26
CA VAL A 64 40.66 28.95 26.70
C VAL A 64 40.56 30.22 25.84
N ALA A 65 41.67 30.94 25.62
CA ALA A 65 41.67 32.15 24.81
C ALA A 65 41.24 31.90 23.35
N MET A 66 41.70 30.80 22.74
CA MET A 66 41.28 30.41 21.38
C MET A 66 39.81 29.97 21.32
N ALA A 67 39.30 29.31 22.37
CA ALA A 67 37.90 28.96 22.48
C ALA A 67 37.00 30.20 22.62
N GLU A 68 37.40 31.19 23.42
CA GLU A 68 36.68 32.45 23.60
C GLU A 68 36.59 33.25 22.30
N ASP A 69 37.70 33.41 21.56
CA ASP A 69 37.72 34.08 20.25
C ASP A 69 36.77 33.41 19.25
N PHE A 70 36.75 32.07 19.23
CA PHE A 70 35.81 31.32 18.39
C PHE A 70 34.34 31.58 18.78
N ILE A 71 34.03 31.56 20.09
CA ILE A 71 32.67 31.79 20.60
C ILE A 71 32.18 33.20 20.24
N VAL A 72 33.03 34.23 20.38
CA VAL A 72 32.69 35.61 19.98
C VAL A 72 32.38 35.66 18.48
N LYS A 73 33.26 35.14 17.63
CA LYS A 73 33.05 35.11 16.17
C LYS A 73 31.82 34.29 15.76
N PHE A 74 31.48 33.25 16.52
CA PHE A 74 30.27 32.45 16.28
C PHE A 74 28.99 33.25 16.51
N HIS A 75 28.93 34.11 17.52
CA HIS A 75 27.78 34.98 17.74
C HIS A 75 27.69 36.13 16.72
N GLU A 76 28.79 36.44 16.02
CA GLU A 76 28.89 37.55 15.06
C GLU A 76 28.84 37.11 13.57
N LEU A 77 28.28 35.93 13.27
CA LEU A 77 28.18 35.41 11.90
C LEU A 77 27.39 36.34 10.95
N ARG A 78 28.06 36.79 9.88
CA ARG A 78 27.53 37.74 8.87
C ARG A 78 26.49 37.11 7.92
N GLY A 79 25.53 37.92 7.45
CA GLY A 79 24.56 37.58 6.40
C GLY A 79 23.10 37.86 6.78
N THR A 80 22.25 38.24 5.82
CA THR A 80 20.82 38.50 6.07
C THR A 80 19.97 37.23 5.92
N ILE A 81 20.32 36.38 4.95
CA ILE A 81 19.61 35.12 4.68
C ILE A 81 20.29 33.91 5.35
N SER A 82 19.50 32.89 5.70
CA SER A 82 20.00 31.66 6.36
C SER A 82 21.14 30.96 5.58
N LYS A 83 21.15 31.07 4.24
CA LYS A 83 22.21 30.51 3.37
C LYS A 83 23.54 31.27 3.52
N GLU A 84 23.51 32.58 3.66
CA GLU A 84 24.72 33.41 3.84
C GLU A 84 25.33 33.20 5.20
N LYS A 85 24.52 33.26 6.27
CA LYS A 85 25.00 32.96 7.63
C LYS A 85 25.58 31.55 7.74
N LYS A 86 24.97 30.57 7.04
CA LYS A 86 25.54 29.23 6.94
C LYS A 86 26.90 29.25 6.23
N LYS A 87 27.05 29.99 5.12
CA LYS A 87 28.35 30.15 4.44
C LYS A 87 29.40 30.77 5.36
N SER A 88 29.04 31.81 6.11
CA SER A 88 29.91 32.45 7.12
C SER A 88 30.34 31.46 8.21
N LEU A 89 29.43 30.61 8.69
CA LEU A 89 29.77 29.54 9.65
C LEU A 89 30.82 28.58 9.07
N PHE A 90 30.62 28.10 7.84
CA PHE A 90 31.59 27.18 7.22
C PHE A 90 32.95 27.84 6.99
N LEU A 91 33.00 29.13 6.68
CA LEU A 91 34.26 29.88 6.62
C LEU A 91 34.95 29.95 7.99
N LEU A 92 34.19 30.19 9.06
CA LEU A 92 34.70 30.21 10.43
C LEU A 92 35.21 28.82 10.88
N LEU A 93 34.49 27.76 10.54
CA LEU A 93 34.91 26.38 10.81
C LEU A 93 36.18 26.02 10.01
N ASP A 94 36.23 26.42 8.74
CA ASP A 94 37.38 26.16 7.87
C ASP A 94 38.64 26.91 8.31
N SER A 95 38.51 28.12 8.87
CA SER A 95 39.65 28.88 9.42
C SER A 95 40.20 28.28 10.72
N HIS A 96 39.48 27.35 11.35
CA HIS A 96 39.87 26.68 12.60
C HIS A 96 39.96 25.15 12.46
N LYS A 97 40.32 24.67 11.26
CA LYS A 97 40.52 23.22 11.00
C LYS A 97 41.51 22.54 11.95
N SER A 98 42.48 23.28 12.47
CA SER A 98 43.46 22.79 13.45
C SER A 98 42.81 22.27 14.74
N PHE A 99 41.58 22.67 15.07
CA PHE A 99 40.89 22.18 16.26
C PHE A 99 40.59 20.68 16.20
N HIS A 100 40.60 20.05 15.02
CA HIS A 100 40.41 18.59 14.89
C HIS A 100 41.39 17.75 15.73
N THR A 101 42.58 18.28 16.02
CA THR A 101 43.63 17.56 16.77
C THR A 101 43.71 17.95 18.24
N ASP A 102 42.95 18.95 18.69
CA ASP A 102 42.99 19.45 20.08
C ASP A 102 41.63 19.28 20.77
N GLU A 103 41.51 18.19 21.54
CA GLU A 103 40.28 17.87 22.25
C GLU A 103 39.95 18.86 23.37
N ASN A 104 40.95 19.54 23.96
CA ASN A 104 40.73 20.45 25.07
C ASN A 104 40.02 21.71 24.59
N ILE A 105 40.46 22.29 23.46
CA ILE A 105 39.80 23.45 22.84
C ILE A 105 38.35 23.12 22.48
N LEU A 106 38.12 21.97 21.82
CA LEU A 106 36.77 21.57 21.42
C LEU A 106 35.84 21.33 22.62
N LYS A 107 36.37 20.77 23.71
CA LYS A 107 35.63 20.57 24.96
C LYS A 107 35.27 21.92 25.60
N GLU A 108 36.21 22.86 25.65
CA GLU A 108 35.99 24.21 26.19
C GLU A 108 34.92 24.96 25.39
N ILE A 109 35.02 24.95 24.05
CA ILE A 109 34.01 25.56 23.17
C ILE A 109 32.64 24.92 23.41
N ASN A 110 32.55 23.59 23.48
CA ASN A 110 31.25 22.93 23.64
C ASN A 110 30.59 23.25 24.98
N GLN A 111 31.38 23.36 26.05
CA GLN A 111 30.90 23.68 27.41
C GLN A 111 30.44 25.14 27.52
N ASN A 112 31.17 26.08 26.92
CA ASN A 112 30.91 27.52 27.08
C ASN A 112 30.05 28.16 25.97
N LEU A 113 29.96 27.54 24.79
CA LEU A 113 29.11 28.06 23.71
C LEU A 113 27.62 27.84 24.03
N ILE A 114 26.94 28.91 24.43
CA ILE A 114 25.50 28.91 24.70
C ILE A 114 24.77 29.58 23.53
N PRO A 115 24.03 28.82 22.69
CA PRO A 115 23.28 29.40 21.58
C PRO A 115 22.25 30.44 22.06
N LYS A 116 22.20 31.61 21.40
CA LYS A 116 21.26 32.70 21.71
C LYS A 116 19.97 32.64 20.89
N THR A 117 19.99 31.96 19.74
CA THR A 117 18.85 31.86 18.82
C THR A 117 18.64 30.42 18.36
N TYR A 118 17.45 30.09 17.83
CA TYR A 118 17.20 28.77 17.25
C TYR A 118 18.15 28.44 16.08
N LEU A 119 18.57 29.44 15.32
CA LEU A 119 19.54 29.26 14.24
C LEU A 119 20.94 28.92 14.79
N GLU A 120 21.34 29.54 15.90
CA GLU A 120 22.59 29.22 16.59
C GLU A 120 22.56 27.82 17.20
N GLU A 121 21.43 27.33 17.71
CA GLU A 121 21.30 25.92 18.17
C GLU A 121 21.60 24.96 17.02
N ILE A 122 21.09 25.27 15.83
CA ILE A 122 21.37 24.53 14.61
C ILE A 122 22.87 24.62 14.27
N TYR A 123 23.50 25.80 14.41
CA TYR A 123 24.91 26.00 14.10
C TYR A 123 25.85 25.32 15.10
N LYS A 124 25.53 25.30 16.40
CA LYS A 124 26.25 24.51 17.41
C LYS A 124 26.24 23.04 17.05
N LEU A 125 25.09 22.54 16.57
CA LEU A 125 25.02 21.17 16.05
C LEU A 125 25.91 20.97 14.80
N GLU A 126 25.91 21.91 13.85
CA GLU A 126 26.78 21.83 12.66
C GLU A 126 28.27 21.87 13.05
N PHE A 127 28.65 22.63 14.08
CA PHE A 127 29.99 22.62 14.68
C PHE A 127 30.37 21.22 15.19
N LEU A 128 29.52 20.58 16.00
CA LEU A 128 29.77 19.23 16.51
C LEU A 128 29.87 18.18 15.38
N LEU A 129 29.07 18.35 14.33
CA LEU A 129 29.11 17.51 13.13
C LEU A 129 30.39 17.71 12.31
N TYR A 130 30.84 18.96 12.16
CA TYR A 130 32.06 19.30 11.42
C TYR A 130 33.29 18.65 12.07
N PHE A 131 33.42 18.80 13.39
CA PHE A 131 34.54 18.25 14.17
C PHE A 131 34.38 16.79 14.63
N ARG A 132 33.33 16.10 14.16
CA ARG A 132 33.07 14.66 14.42
C ARG A 132 33.04 14.25 15.90
N ARG A 133 32.42 15.05 16.75
CA ARG A 133 32.36 14.82 18.21
C ARG A 133 31.33 13.76 18.61
N THR A 134 31.65 12.48 18.42
CA THR A 134 30.70 11.36 18.63
C THR A 134 30.06 11.33 20.03
N SER A 135 30.85 11.51 21.10
CA SER A 135 30.36 11.51 22.49
C SER A 135 29.39 12.68 22.75
N ASP A 136 29.77 13.89 22.36
CA ASP A 136 28.95 15.10 22.51
C ASP A 136 27.64 15.00 21.70
N LEU A 137 27.71 14.45 20.48
CA LEU A 137 26.55 14.20 19.65
C LEU A 137 25.62 13.13 20.25
N LEU A 138 26.16 12.12 20.93
CA LEU A 138 25.37 11.14 21.65
C LEU A 138 24.62 11.78 22.83
N GLU A 139 25.22 12.73 23.54
CA GLU A 139 24.51 13.52 24.57
C GLU A 139 23.38 14.36 23.95
N VAL A 140 23.61 14.97 22.79
CA VAL A 140 22.53 15.69 22.07
C VAL A 140 21.36 14.77 21.71
N LEU A 141 21.62 13.50 21.37
CA LEU A 141 20.56 12.52 21.09
C LEU A 141 19.72 12.16 22.32
N LYS A 142 20.34 12.11 23.51
CA LYS A 142 19.65 11.82 24.77
C LYS A 142 18.63 12.91 25.15
N ASN A 143 18.80 14.12 24.65
CA ASN A 143 17.85 15.23 24.87
C ASN A 143 16.51 15.05 24.13
N GLY A 144 16.37 14.07 23.23
CA GLY A 144 15.10 13.76 22.56
C GLY A 144 14.66 14.76 21.49
N ASN A 145 15.53 15.67 21.06
CA ASN A 145 15.24 16.61 19.98
C ASN A 145 15.25 15.90 18.62
N ASP A 146 14.07 15.67 18.04
CA ASP A 146 13.87 14.96 16.79
C ASP A 146 14.61 15.57 15.58
N ILE A 147 14.71 16.90 15.52
CA ILE A 147 15.34 17.63 14.41
C ILE A 147 16.85 17.45 14.48
N ALA A 148 17.42 17.63 15.67
CA ALA A 148 18.83 17.39 15.92
C ALA A 148 19.18 15.92 15.63
N ALA A 149 18.41 14.98 16.18
CA ALA A 149 18.62 13.55 15.96
C ALA A 149 18.58 13.16 14.48
N SER A 150 17.64 13.70 13.71
CA SER A 150 17.58 13.46 12.27
C SER A 150 18.77 13.99 11.49
N LYS A 151 19.44 15.06 11.96
CA LYS A 151 20.69 15.55 11.34
C LYS A 151 21.90 14.69 11.71
N ILE A 152 22.01 14.30 12.97
CA ILE A 152 23.11 13.48 13.50
C ILE A 152 23.11 12.10 12.86
N ILE A 153 21.99 11.39 12.93
CA ILE A 153 21.87 9.99 12.47
C ILE A 153 22.05 9.87 10.95
N ARG A 154 21.87 10.95 10.18
CA ARG A 154 22.12 10.93 8.74
C ARG A 154 23.61 10.81 8.39
N GLN A 155 24.51 11.09 9.32
CA GLN A 155 25.96 10.99 9.11
C GLN A 155 26.42 9.53 9.26
N PRO A 156 26.92 8.87 8.21
CA PRO A 156 27.38 7.47 8.31
C PRO A 156 28.51 7.29 9.34
N TRP A 157 29.49 8.20 9.33
CA TRP A 157 30.65 8.18 10.22
C TRP A 157 30.27 8.22 11.71
N PHE A 158 29.12 8.80 12.07
CA PHE A 158 28.68 8.88 13.46
C PHE A 158 28.28 7.49 13.98
N ILE A 159 27.55 6.72 13.17
CA ILE A 159 27.15 5.35 13.55
C ILE A 159 28.36 4.42 13.55
N GLU A 160 29.28 4.56 12.59
CA GLU A 160 30.55 3.82 12.60
C GLU A 160 31.36 4.13 13.86
N GLY A 161 31.48 5.42 14.22
CA GLY A 161 32.17 5.86 15.43
C GLY A 161 31.51 5.36 16.72
N LEU A 162 30.17 5.24 16.75
CA LEU A 162 29.45 4.73 17.91
C LEU A 162 29.81 3.27 18.24
N PHE A 163 29.99 2.42 17.21
CA PHE A 163 30.29 1.00 17.37
C PHE A 163 31.78 0.65 17.26
N LYS A 164 32.67 1.66 17.15
CA LYS A 164 34.12 1.43 17.17
C LYS A 164 34.59 0.90 18.53
N ASP A 165 34.07 1.47 19.61
CA ASP A 165 34.49 1.18 20.98
C ASP A 165 33.36 0.56 21.85
N MET A 166 32.12 0.53 21.36
CA MET A 166 30.94 0.06 22.12
C MET A 166 30.41 -1.28 21.60
N LYS A 167 30.25 -2.25 22.50
CA LYS A 167 29.69 -3.58 22.16
C LYS A 167 28.15 -3.53 22.06
N SER A 168 27.56 -4.42 21.27
CA SER A 168 26.09 -4.52 21.09
C SER A 168 25.31 -4.60 22.40
N LYS A 169 25.81 -5.39 23.37
CA LYS A 169 25.20 -5.53 24.70
C LYS A 169 25.19 -4.21 25.46
N GLU A 170 26.31 -3.50 25.45
CA GLU A 170 26.46 -2.22 26.13
C GLU A 170 25.56 -1.15 25.50
N PHE A 171 25.47 -1.11 24.17
CA PHE A 171 24.58 -0.21 23.46
C PHE A 171 23.11 -0.43 23.85
N VAL A 172 22.64 -1.68 23.81
CA VAL A 172 21.23 -2.00 24.12
C VAL A 172 20.89 -1.78 25.60
N GLN A 173 21.81 -2.04 26.53
CA GLN A 173 21.56 -1.93 27.97
C GLN A 173 21.81 -0.54 28.55
N ASN A 174 22.81 0.21 28.05
CA ASN A 174 23.23 1.47 28.67
C ASN A 174 22.83 2.72 27.86
N VAL A 175 22.82 2.61 26.53
CA VAL A 175 22.52 3.75 25.64
C VAL A 175 21.06 3.77 25.25
N PHE A 176 20.51 2.64 24.79
CA PHE A 176 19.13 2.54 24.30
C PHE A 176 18.10 3.08 25.30
N PRO A 177 18.14 2.75 26.61
CA PRO A 177 17.21 3.27 27.63
C PRO A 177 17.25 4.80 27.79
N ARG A 178 18.38 5.44 27.42
CA ARG A 178 18.57 6.90 27.47
C ARG A 178 18.16 7.61 26.17
N LEU A 179 17.65 6.88 25.19
CA LEU A 179 17.13 7.41 23.94
C LEU A 179 15.61 7.26 23.88
N SER A 180 14.95 8.16 23.16
CA SER A 180 13.51 8.03 22.87
C SER A 180 13.25 7.00 21.78
N ILE A 181 12.02 6.46 21.70
CA ILE A 181 11.61 5.47 20.68
C ILE A 181 11.87 5.97 19.27
N VAL A 182 11.56 7.25 19.01
CA VAL A 182 11.77 7.86 17.69
C VAL A 182 13.25 7.87 17.30
N VAL A 183 14.13 8.18 18.26
CA VAL A 183 15.58 8.19 18.05
C VAL A 183 16.12 6.77 17.87
N ARG A 184 15.73 5.83 18.74
CA ARG A 184 16.06 4.40 18.63
C ARG A 184 15.75 3.85 17.23
N SER A 185 14.52 4.05 16.77
CA SER A 185 14.07 3.59 15.45
C SER A 185 14.89 4.19 14.30
N LYS A 186 15.29 5.47 14.40
CA LYS A 186 16.14 6.12 13.39
C LYS A 186 17.56 5.54 13.40
N ILE A 187 18.15 5.29 14.58
CA ILE A 187 19.48 4.68 14.71
C ILE A 187 19.49 3.28 14.11
N LEU A 188 18.52 2.41 14.48
CA LEU A 188 18.44 1.05 13.95
C LEU A 188 18.35 1.01 12.43
N LYS A 189 17.56 1.91 11.82
CA LYS A 189 17.48 2.03 10.35
C LYS A 189 18.79 2.47 9.71
N GLN A 190 19.62 3.24 10.41
CA GLN A 190 20.91 3.66 9.90
C GLN A 190 21.99 2.59 10.08
N ILE A 191 21.93 1.79 11.15
CA ILE A 191 22.83 0.65 11.39
C ILE A 191 22.79 -0.35 10.24
N LEU A 192 21.61 -0.57 9.62
CA LEU A 192 21.47 -1.41 8.42
C LEU A 192 22.43 -1.04 7.27
N LYS A 193 22.90 0.22 7.22
CA LYS A 193 23.83 0.68 6.17
C LYS A 193 25.29 0.31 6.44
N LEU A 194 25.62 -0.14 7.65
CA LEU A 194 26.99 -0.57 7.99
C LEU A 194 27.38 -1.90 7.32
N GLN A 195 26.41 -2.68 6.83
CA GLN A 195 26.64 -3.97 6.17
C GLN A 195 27.53 -4.94 6.97
N ASN A 196 27.38 -4.95 8.30
CA ASN A 196 28.10 -5.85 9.19
C ASN A 196 27.12 -6.88 9.78
N ASP A 197 27.03 -8.04 9.14
CA ASP A 197 26.09 -9.10 9.50
C ASP A 197 26.30 -9.60 10.95
N GLN A 198 27.54 -9.64 11.46
CA GLN A 198 27.82 -10.08 12.83
C GLN A 198 27.29 -9.09 13.87
N LEU A 199 27.61 -7.80 13.72
CA LEU A 199 27.10 -6.75 14.59
C LEU A 199 25.56 -6.70 14.56
N ILE A 200 24.96 -6.83 13.38
CA ILE A 200 23.52 -6.76 13.19
C ILE A 200 22.82 -7.98 13.79
N ASN A 201 23.37 -9.19 13.60
CA ASN A 201 22.86 -10.41 14.24
C ASN A 201 22.89 -10.28 15.77
N ASP A 202 24.00 -9.82 16.35
CA ASP A 202 24.14 -9.63 17.80
C ASP A 202 23.15 -8.58 18.32
N LEU A 203 23.00 -7.45 17.62
CA LEU A 203 22.03 -6.42 17.98
C LEU A 203 20.59 -6.93 17.87
N PHE A 204 20.27 -7.70 16.83
CA PHE A 204 18.96 -8.30 16.63
C PHE A 204 18.60 -9.18 17.82
N ASP A 205 19.50 -10.09 18.22
CA ASP A 205 19.25 -11.02 19.33
C ASP A 205 19.10 -10.29 20.67
N ARG A 206 19.93 -9.26 20.94
CA ARG A 206 19.83 -8.45 22.16
C ARG A 206 18.56 -7.60 22.24
N LEU A 207 18.15 -6.99 21.13
CA LEU A 207 16.91 -6.22 21.08
C LEU A 207 15.70 -7.15 21.25
N LEU A 208 15.75 -8.32 20.62
CA LEU A 208 14.71 -9.32 20.71
C LEU A 208 14.56 -9.88 22.13
N GLU A 209 15.67 -10.08 22.82
CA GLU A 209 15.72 -10.51 24.22
C GLU A 209 15.10 -9.48 25.17
N ILE A 210 15.45 -8.19 25.03
CA ILE A 210 15.10 -7.14 26.01
C ILE A 210 13.77 -6.44 25.68
N TYR A 211 13.53 -6.13 24.40
CA TYR A 211 12.40 -5.31 23.95
C TYR A 211 11.39 -6.07 23.07
N GLY A 212 11.76 -7.23 22.54
CA GLY A 212 10.90 -8.06 21.68
C GLY A 212 11.12 -7.81 20.18
N LEU A 213 10.24 -8.40 19.38
CA LEU A 213 10.34 -8.47 17.92
C LEU A 213 10.13 -7.11 17.25
N GLU A 214 9.25 -6.25 17.76
CA GLU A 214 8.89 -4.98 17.11
C GLU A 214 10.09 -4.04 16.85
N PRO A 215 11.04 -3.82 17.79
CA PRO A 215 12.26 -3.10 17.48
C PRO A 215 13.29 -3.96 16.73
N ALA A 216 13.40 -5.25 17.03
CA ALA A 216 14.38 -6.15 16.41
C ALA A 216 14.13 -6.34 14.90
N ILE A 217 12.87 -6.40 14.48
CA ILE A 217 12.46 -6.62 13.08
C ILE A 217 12.96 -5.52 12.14
N ILE A 218 13.27 -4.32 12.66
CA ILE A 218 13.88 -3.24 11.89
C ILE A 218 15.23 -3.69 11.33
N LEU A 219 15.98 -4.50 12.09
CA LEU A 219 17.30 -5.00 11.71
C LEU A 219 17.25 -6.28 10.85
N LEU A 220 16.08 -6.89 10.67
CA LEU A 220 15.97 -8.21 10.03
C LEU A 220 16.67 -8.29 8.67
N SER A 221 16.50 -7.28 7.81
CA SER A 221 17.10 -7.27 6.48
C SER A 221 18.62 -7.07 6.47
N GLY A 222 19.22 -6.74 7.62
CA GLY A 222 20.67 -6.67 7.78
C GLY A 222 21.28 -7.93 8.39
N CYS A 223 20.46 -8.84 8.95
CA CYS A 223 20.93 -10.12 9.47
C CYS A 223 21.47 -11.03 8.34
N SER A 224 22.26 -12.05 8.68
CA SER A 224 22.69 -13.04 7.69
C SER A 224 21.52 -13.83 7.09
N ASN A 225 21.66 -14.29 5.84
CA ASN A 225 20.57 -14.99 5.14
C ASN A 225 20.06 -16.22 5.90
N ASP A 226 20.96 -16.99 6.52
CA ASP A 226 20.59 -18.16 7.32
C ASP A 226 19.81 -17.76 8.58
N LYS A 227 20.23 -16.68 9.25
CA LYS A 227 19.51 -16.15 10.41
C LYS A 227 18.12 -15.64 10.01
N ILE A 228 17.98 -14.98 8.86
CA ILE A 228 16.67 -14.55 8.34
C ILE A 228 15.76 -15.76 8.10
N LYS A 229 16.25 -16.80 7.40
CA LYS A 229 15.48 -18.02 7.16
C LYS A 229 15.07 -18.69 8.47
N ASP A 230 15.98 -18.82 9.43
CA ASP A 230 15.70 -19.37 10.76
C ASP A 230 14.60 -18.58 11.49
N ILE A 231 14.67 -17.25 11.46
CA ILE A 231 13.67 -16.36 12.06
C ILE A 231 12.30 -16.53 11.39
N LEU A 232 12.26 -16.56 10.04
CA LEU A 232 11.03 -16.71 9.27
C LEU A 232 10.36 -18.07 9.50
N LEU A 233 11.15 -19.14 9.64
CA LEU A 233 10.68 -20.49 9.96
C LEU A 233 10.14 -20.55 11.39
N LYS A 234 10.93 -20.12 12.39
CA LYS A 234 10.60 -20.30 13.80
C LYS A 234 9.43 -19.46 14.28
N ARG A 235 9.22 -18.28 13.70
CA ARG A 235 8.29 -17.27 14.25
C ARG A 235 7.05 -17.01 13.42
N GLY A 236 7.03 -17.38 12.14
CA GLY A 236 5.81 -17.40 11.35
C GLY A 236 5.10 -16.05 11.16
N PHE A 237 5.75 -14.91 11.37
CA PHE A 237 5.12 -13.59 11.27
C PHE A 237 5.05 -13.09 9.81
N ASN A 238 4.19 -12.09 9.61
CA ASN A 238 3.98 -11.45 8.33
C ASN A 238 4.85 -10.20 8.17
N LEU A 239 5.56 -10.11 7.05
CA LEU A 239 6.38 -8.95 6.71
C LEU A 239 5.52 -7.85 6.09
N SER A 240 5.87 -6.59 6.34
CA SER A 240 5.30 -5.47 5.60
C SER A 240 5.87 -5.36 4.19
N ASN A 241 5.15 -4.69 3.29
CA ASN A 241 5.63 -4.34 1.94
C ASN A 241 7.02 -3.67 1.95
N THR A 242 7.34 -2.88 2.98
CA THR A 242 8.66 -2.24 3.10
C THR A 242 9.75 -3.24 3.46
N GLN A 243 9.47 -4.17 4.38
CA GLN A 243 10.45 -5.19 4.77
C GLN A 243 10.71 -6.18 3.63
N LEU A 244 9.68 -6.56 2.87
CA LEU A 244 9.85 -7.40 1.67
C LEU A 244 10.74 -6.71 0.63
N LYS A 245 10.60 -5.40 0.42
CA LYS A 245 11.52 -4.63 -0.46
C LYS A 245 12.96 -4.69 0.04
N LEU A 246 13.18 -4.55 1.34
CA LEU A 246 14.51 -4.61 1.93
C LEU A 246 15.12 -6.03 1.84
N LEU A 247 14.32 -7.08 2.04
CA LEU A 247 14.79 -8.46 1.86
C LEU A 247 15.14 -8.77 0.41
N HIS A 248 14.30 -8.34 -0.54
CA HIS A 248 14.58 -8.47 -1.96
C HIS A 248 15.91 -7.78 -2.33
N ASP A 249 16.15 -6.60 -1.75
CA ASP A 249 17.35 -5.81 -2.02
C ASP A 249 18.62 -6.41 -1.40
N LYS A 250 18.48 -7.21 -0.33
CA LYS A 250 19.58 -8.01 0.22
C LYS A 250 19.83 -9.26 -0.63
N ASP A 251 18.81 -10.08 -0.81
CA ASP A 251 18.87 -11.31 -1.62
C ASP A 251 17.47 -11.67 -2.14
N PRO A 252 17.24 -11.62 -3.46
CA PRO A 252 15.97 -12.03 -4.07
C PRO A 252 15.54 -13.47 -3.74
N SER A 253 16.47 -14.38 -3.42
CA SER A 253 16.17 -15.77 -3.06
C SER A 253 15.36 -15.87 -1.75
N LEU A 254 15.51 -14.89 -0.84
CA LEU A 254 14.74 -14.82 0.40
C LEU A 254 13.25 -14.56 0.16
N ILE A 255 12.90 -13.93 -0.97
CA ILE A 255 11.50 -13.72 -1.35
C ILE A 255 10.86 -15.04 -1.77
N ASN A 256 11.57 -15.86 -2.57
CA ASN A 256 11.09 -17.20 -2.92
C ASN A 256 10.89 -18.07 -1.68
N PHE A 257 11.82 -17.99 -0.74
CA PHE A 257 11.71 -18.67 0.55
C PHE A 257 10.50 -18.17 1.35
N TYR A 258 10.38 -16.85 1.52
CA TYR A 258 9.27 -16.24 2.24
C TYR A 258 7.92 -16.61 1.63
N TYR A 259 7.73 -16.47 0.32
CA TYR A 259 6.48 -16.83 -0.37
C TYR A 259 6.20 -18.32 -0.30
N GLY A 260 7.23 -19.18 -0.36
CA GLY A 260 7.06 -20.62 -0.16
C GLY A 260 6.53 -20.96 1.23
N GLU A 261 7.11 -20.35 2.28
CA GLU A 261 6.64 -20.54 3.66
C GLU A 261 5.29 -19.86 3.92
N TYR A 262 5.01 -18.74 3.25
CA TYR A 262 3.75 -18.02 3.34
C TYR A 262 2.60 -18.80 2.70
N HIS A 263 2.82 -19.34 1.50
CA HIS A 263 1.84 -20.18 0.79
C HIS A 263 1.56 -21.48 1.56
N LYS A 264 2.57 -22.10 2.18
CA LYS A 264 2.36 -23.28 3.05
C LYS A 264 1.44 -23.01 4.24
N ARG A 265 1.31 -21.75 4.69
CA ARG A 265 0.43 -21.34 5.79
C ARG A 265 -1.01 -21.05 5.36
N GLY A 266 -1.31 -21.04 4.07
CA GLY A 266 -2.65 -20.70 3.57
C GLY A 266 -3.01 -19.20 3.65
N ASP A 267 -2.04 -18.32 3.92
CA ASP A 267 -2.32 -16.89 4.04
C ASP A 267 -2.63 -16.25 2.66
N SER A 268 -3.68 -15.43 2.57
CA SER A 268 -4.00 -14.69 1.33
C SER A 268 -2.87 -13.72 0.93
N ILE A 269 -2.49 -13.75 -0.35
CA ILE A 269 -1.41 -12.94 -0.91
C ILE A 269 -1.86 -11.49 -1.19
N ASP A 270 -3.15 -11.18 -1.05
CA ASP A 270 -3.72 -9.92 -1.53
C ASP A 270 -3.13 -8.66 -0.89
N LYS A 271 -2.63 -8.81 0.35
CA LYS A 271 -2.00 -7.72 1.11
C LYS A 271 -0.68 -7.19 0.52
N TYR A 272 -0.10 -7.89 -0.46
CA TYR A 272 1.20 -7.57 -1.05
C TYR A 272 1.15 -6.91 -2.43
N SER A 273 0.01 -6.35 -2.84
CA SER A 273 -0.14 -5.67 -4.14
C SER A 273 0.94 -4.59 -4.41
N ASP A 274 1.33 -3.81 -3.41
CA ASP A 274 2.38 -2.79 -3.53
C ASP A 274 3.79 -3.38 -3.70
N PHE A 275 4.05 -4.55 -3.12
CA PHE A 275 5.30 -5.28 -3.31
C PHE A 275 5.30 -6.00 -4.67
N SER A 276 4.18 -6.56 -5.12
CA SER A 276 4.05 -7.13 -6.47
C SER A 276 4.34 -6.08 -7.56
N LYS A 277 3.77 -4.86 -7.44
CA LYS A 277 4.09 -3.72 -8.32
C LYS A 277 5.56 -3.31 -8.28
N TYR A 278 6.23 -3.51 -7.15
CA TYR A 278 7.66 -3.24 -7.01
C TYR A 278 8.50 -4.31 -7.71
N LEU A 279 8.21 -5.59 -7.46
CA LEU A 279 8.90 -6.71 -8.10
C LEU A 279 8.72 -6.67 -9.62
N SER A 280 7.50 -6.43 -10.11
CA SER A 280 7.22 -6.35 -11.55
C SER A 280 8.02 -5.25 -12.27
N ARG A 281 8.49 -4.24 -11.54
CA ARG A 281 9.36 -3.18 -12.05
C ARG A 281 10.85 -3.44 -11.87
N LYS A 282 11.25 -4.00 -10.73
CA LYS A 282 12.67 -4.14 -10.35
C LYS A 282 13.26 -5.50 -10.73
N ASN A 283 12.46 -6.56 -10.66
CA ASN A 283 12.85 -7.93 -10.98
C ASN A 283 11.67 -8.69 -11.62
N PRO A 284 11.35 -8.39 -12.90
CA PRO A 284 10.20 -8.99 -13.59
C PRO A 284 10.26 -10.52 -13.66
N SER A 285 11.45 -11.11 -13.78
CA SER A 285 11.64 -12.55 -13.82
C SER A 285 11.20 -13.23 -12.53
N LEU A 286 11.66 -12.74 -11.38
CA LEU A 286 11.20 -13.26 -10.08
C LEU A 286 9.70 -13.07 -9.90
N TYR A 287 9.16 -11.91 -10.30
CA TYR A 287 7.73 -11.66 -10.24
C TYR A 287 6.91 -12.68 -11.05
N ILE A 288 7.31 -12.96 -12.29
CA ILE A 288 6.63 -13.95 -13.14
C ILE A 288 6.79 -15.37 -12.59
N GLN A 289 7.96 -15.72 -12.05
CA GLN A 289 8.15 -17.01 -11.37
C GLN A 289 7.21 -17.18 -10.18
N LEU A 290 7.05 -16.15 -9.35
CA LEU A 290 6.12 -16.18 -8.22
C LEU A 290 4.67 -16.26 -8.69
N LEU A 291 4.31 -15.51 -9.75
CA LEU A 291 2.97 -15.52 -10.36
C LEU A 291 2.63 -16.92 -10.87
N LEU A 292 3.52 -17.55 -11.64
CA LEU A 292 3.33 -18.89 -12.17
C LEU A 292 3.27 -19.98 -11.09
N LYS A 293 3.93 -19.77 -9.95
CA LYS A 293 4.04 -20.79 -8.89
C LYS A 293 2.95 -20.68 -7.82
N TYR A 294 2.49 -19.47 -7.53
CA TYR A 294 1.62 -19.20 -6.38
C TYR A 294 0.37 -18.37 -6.74
N ASP A 295 0.13 -18.10 -8.02
CA ASP A 295 -1.02 -17.32 -8.53
C ASP A 295 -1.22 -15.99 -7.78
N VAL A 296 -0.13 -15.21 -7.67
CA VAL A 296 -0.08 -13.92 -6.98
C VAL A 296 -0.93 -12.86 -7.73
N ILE A 297 -1.40 -11.79 -7.05
CA ILE A 297 -2.05 -10.65 -7.73
C ILE A 297 -1.26 -10.22 -8.99
N SER A 298 -1.91 -10.31 -10.14
CA SER A 298 -1.36 -9.91 -11.43
C SER A 298 -1.39 -8.37 -11.58
N CYS A 299 -0.25 -7.80 -11.97
CA CYS A 299 -0.10 -6.42 -12.39
C CYS A 299 0.53 -6.36 -13.78
N GLN A 300 0.02 -5.47 -14.63
CA GLN A 300 0.55 -5.29 -15.97
C GLN A 300 1.97 -4.70 -15.94
N LEU A 301 2.83 -5.26 -16.78
CA LEU A 301 4.18 -4.81 -17.05
C LEU A 301 4.16 -3.64 -18.01
N GLY A 302 4.93 -2.60 -17.69
CA GLY A 302 5.13 -1.47 -18.61
C GLY A 302 6.03 -1.83 -19.79
N ARG A 303 6.05 -0.95 -20.80
CA ARG A 303 6.85 -1.12 -22.03
C ARG A 303 8.32 -1.48 -21.77
N ARG A 304 8.98 -0.81 -20.82
CA ARG A 304 10.42 -1.01 -20.54
C ARG A 304 10.69 -2.37 -19.90
N THR A 305 9.89 -2.73 -18.91
CA THR A 305 10.00 -3.99 -18.16
C THR A 305 9.66 -5.20 -19.01
N THR A 306 8.64 -5.09 -19.88
CA THR A 306 8.33 -6.16 -20.85
C THR A 306 9.51 -6.42 -21.80
N LYS A 307 10.12 -5.37 -22.37
CA LYS A 307 11.29 -5.54 -23.24
C LYS A 307 12.44 -6.24 -22.54
N GLN A 308 12.76 -5.81 -21.32
CA GLN A 308 13.83 -6.42 -20.55
C GLN A 308 13.56 -7.90 -20.29
N PHE A 309 12.36 -8.24 -19.80
CA PHE A 309 11.99 -9.62 -19.51
C PHE A 309 12.07 -10.52 -20.75
N VAL A 310 11.48 -10.08 -21.88
CA VAL A 310 11.48 -10.87 -23.12
C VAL A 310 12.89 -11.10 -23.63
N ARG A 311 13.77 -10.11 -23.54
CA ARG A 311 15.18 -10.27 -23.95
C ARG A 311 15.92 -11.30 -23.10
N GLU A 312 15.71 -11.28 -21.79
CA GLU A 312 16.40 -12.17 -20.84
C GLU A 312 15.83 -13.59 -20.83
N ASN A 313 14.58 -13.79 -21.23
CA ASN A 313 13.86 -15.07 -21.09
C ASN A 313 13.28 -15.57 -22.44
N LYS A 314 13.86 -15.12 -23.56
CA LYS A 314 13.32 -15.37 -24.90
C LYS A 314 13.14 -16.86 -25.19
N GLU A 315 14.14 -17.68 -24.87
CA GLU A 315 14.11 -19.12 -25.13
C GLU A 315 12.97 -19.80 -24.36
N VAL A 316 12.85 -19.51 -23.07
CA VAL A 316 11.78 -20.05 -22.21
C VAL A 316 10.38 -19.63 -22.68
N ILE A 317 10.24 -18.40 -23.21
CA ILE A 317 8.97 -17.94 -23.80
C ILE A 317 8.63 -18.74 -25.06
N LEU A 318 9.64 -19.06 -25.88
CA LEU A 318 9.43 -19.79 -27.13
C LEU A 318 9.19 -21.30 -26.93
N GLU A 319 9.62 -21.87 -25.80
CA GLU A 319 9.31 -23.24 -25.40
C GLU A 319 7.82 -23.45 -25.11
N ASP A 320 7.18 -22.49 -24.44
CA ASP A 320 5.75 -22.53 -24.12
C ASP A 320 5.09 -21.15 -24.25
N PRO A 321 4.80 -20.68 -25.47
CA PRO A 321 4.25 -19.34 -25.70
C PRO A 321 2.87 -19.15 -25.06
N GLN A 322 2.03 -20.18 -25.03
CA GLN A 322 0.66 -20.10 -24.54
C GLN A 322 0.62 -19.74 -23.05
N LYS A 323 1.48 -20.38 -22.26
CA LYS A 323 1.63 -20.08 -20.83
C LYS A 323 1.88 -18.61 -20.53
N TYR A 324 2.64 -17.91 -21.38
CA TYR A 324 2.93 -16.48 -21.19
C TYR A 324 1.84 -15.58 -21.77
N LEU A 325 1.12 -16.02 -22.81
CA LEU A 325 -0.05 -15.31 -23.33
C LEU A 325 -1.20 -15.30 -22.31
N ASP A 326 -1.44 -16.44 -21.65
CA ASP A 326 -2.50 -16.60 -20.64
C ASP A 326 -2.31 -15.68 -19.43
N LEU A 327 -1.08 -15.25 -19.14
CA LEU A 327 -0.82 -14.29 -18.06
C LEU A 327 -1.43 -12.91 -18.32
N GLN A 328 -1.59 -12.51 -19.59
CA GLN A 328 -2.11 -11.19 -20.02
C GLN A 328 -1.46 -9.97 -19.32
N ILE A 329 -0.22 -10.10 -18.85
CA ILE A 329 0.49 -9.03 -18.12
C ILE A 329 1.42 -8.18 -19.01
N PHE A 330 1.72 -8.60 -20.23
CA PHE A 330 2.77 -7.96 -21.03
C PHE A 330 2.25 -6.74 -21.81
N HIS A 331 3.09 -5.70 -21.93
CA HIS A 331 2.82 -4.64 -22.88
C HIS A 331 2.99 -5.17 -24.32
N GLU A 332 1.89 -5.34 -25.03
CA GLU A 332 1.80 -5.98 -26.36
C GLU A 332 2.88 -5.50 -27.36
N ASN A 333 2.97 -4.19 -27.61
CA ASN A 333 3.98 -3.64 -28.54
C ASN A 333 5.41 -4.01 -28.15
N ALA A 334 5.75 -3.88 -26.86
CA ALA A 334 7.08 -4.25 -26.38
C ALA A 334 7.36 -5.74 -26.59
N PHE A 335 6.38 -6.58 -26.24
CA PHE A 335 6.45 -8.03 -26.34
C PHE A 335 6.71 -8.47 -27.79
N VAL A 336 5.87 -8.01 -28.72
CA VAL A 336 6.00 -8.30 -30.16
C VAL A 336 7.31 -7.75 -30.73
N SER A 337 7.68 -6.51 -30.37
CA SER A 337 8.88 -5.86 -30.92
C SER A 337 10.19 -6.54 -30.51
N GLU A 338 10.24 -7.13 -29.32
CA GLU A 338 11.48 -7.74 -28.79
C GLU A 338 11.65 -9.20 -29.24
N LEU A 339 10.54 -9.91 -29.49
CA LEU A 339 10.58 -11.24 -30.12
C LEU A 339 11.11 -11.18 -31.55
N GLY A 340 10.79 -10.11 -32.28
CA GLY A 340 11.24 -9.94 -33.67
C GLY A 340 10.66 -11.05 -34.56
N GLU A 341 11.51 -11.71 -35.35
CA GLU A 341 11.06 -12.76 -36.28
C GLU A 341 10.53 -14.02 -35.55
N ASP A 342 10.99 -14.28 -34.33
CA ASP A 342 10.49 -15.37 -33.49
C ASP A 342 9.04 -15.18 -33.03
N PHE A 343 8.48 -13.98 -33.21
CA PHE A 343 7.06 -13.73 -32.96
C PHE A 343 6.15 -14.65 -33.79
N GLN A 344 6.63 -15.18 -34.93
CA GLN A 344 5.89 -16.17 -35.71
C GLN A 344 5.45 -17.36 -34.86
N LYS A 345 6.34 -17.92 -34.02
CA LYS A 345 6.02 -19.07 -33.16
C LYS A 345 4.93 -18.75 -32.14
N VAL A 346 5.01 -17.55 -31.57
CA VAL A 346 4.02 -17.06 -30.59
C VAL A 346 2.67 -16.81 -31.27
N LEU A 347 2.67 -16.23 -32.47
CA LEU A 347 1.47 -16.00 -33.26
C LEU A 347 0.79 -17.32 -33.66
N THR A 348 1.57 -18.33 -34.03
CA THR A 348 1.06 -19.70 -34.31
C THR A 348 0.37 -20.29 -33.08
N ALA A 349 0.96 -20.15 -31.89
CA ALA A 349 0.36 -20.63 -30.64
C ALA A 349 -0.92 -19.87 -30.26
N ALA A 350 -0.97 -18.55 -30.53
CA ALA A 350 -2.12 -17.70 -30.23
C ALA A 350 -3.35 -17.97 -31.13
N LEU A 351 -3.17 -18.61 -32.30
CA LEU A 351 -4.26 -18.93 -33.20
C LEU A 351 -5.13 -20.08 -32.63
N PRO A 352 -6.46 -19.92 -32.62
CA PRO A 352 -7.34 -20.98 -32.16
C PRO A 352 -7.29 -22.18 -33.12
N LYS A 353 -7.47 -23.37 -32.56
CA LYS A 353 -7.49 -24.62 -33.34
C LYS A 353 -8.63 -24.64 -34.37
N ASN A 354 -9.80 -24.07 -34.03
CA ASN A 354 -10.94 -23.99 -34.94
C ASN A 354 -11.01 -22.62 -35.61
N LEU A 355 -11.24 -22.62 -36.92
CA LEU A 355 -11.36 -21.40 -37.72
C LEU A 355 -12.56 -20.51 -37.31
N SER A 356 -13.62 -21.10 -36.74
CA SER A 356 -14.78 -20.37 -36.23
C SER A 356 -14.42 -19.40 -35.11
N ASP A 357 -13.41 -19.73 -34.31
CA ASP A 357 -13.08 -19.03 -33.06
C ASP A 357 -12.10 -17.87 -33.31
N LEU A 358 -11.58 -17.75 -34.55
CA LEU A 358 -10.62 -16.74 -34.96
C LEU A 358 -11.20 -15.32 -34.91
N MET A 359 -12.48 -15.15 -35.24
CA MET A 359 -13.15 -13.83 -35.23
C MET A 359 -13.26 -13.23 -33.83
N SER A 360 -13.29 -14.08 -32.79
CA SER A 360 -13.33 -13.67 -31.38
C SER A 360 -11.96 -13.66 -30.70
N SER A 361 -10.88 -13.97 -31.44
CA SER A 361 -9.54 -14.11 -30.87
C SER A 361 -8.80 -12.77 -30.70
N GLU A 362 -7.92 -12.70 -29.69
CA GLU A 362 -7.06 -11.52 -29.44
C GLU A 362 -5.90 -11.38 -30.45
N VAL A 363 -5.79 -12.31 -31.41
CA VAL A 363 -4.69 -12.44 -32.38
C VAL A 363 -4.48 -11.15 -33.19
N PHE A 364 -5.57 -10.50 -33.61
CA PHE A 364 -5.47 -9.27 -34.42
C PHE A 364 -4.88 -8.10 -33.61
N TYR A 365 -5.10 -8.05 -32.30
CA TYR A 365 -4.48 -7.03 -31.43
C TYR A 365 -2.97 -7.23 -31.36
N LEU A 366 -2.50 -8.46 -31.15
CA LEU A 366 -1.07 -8.79 -31.16
C LEU A 366 -0.44 -8.51 -32.53
N LEU A 367 -1.08 -8.94 -33.62
CA LEU A 367 -0.60 -8.74 -34.98
C LEU A 367 -0.46 -7.26 -35.37
N ASN A 368 -1.36 -6.40 -34.87
CA ASN A 368 -1.31 -4.96 -35.11
C ASN A 368 -0.05 -4.29 -34.53
N ASN A 369 0.64 -4.95 -33.60
CA ASN A 369 1.89 -4.49 -33.02
C ASN A 369 3.14 -4.91 -33.83
N TYR A 370 3.01 -5.78 -34.85
CA TYR A 370 4.11 -6.22 -35.71
C TYR A 370 4.45 -5.19 -36.83
N PRO A 371 5.70 -5.12 -37.33
CA PRO A 371 6.09 -4.19 -38.39
C PRO A 371 5.14 -4.21 -39.60
N LYS A 372 4.59 -3.03 -39.94
CA LYS A 372 3.54 -2.87 -40.97
C LYS A 372 3.91 -3.56 -42.29
N THR A 373 5.13 -3.40 -42.77
CA THR A 373 5.61 -3.94 -44.06
C THR A 373 5.72 -5.46 -44.12
N LYS A 374 5.87 -6.14 -42.98
CA LYS A 374 5.99 -7.61 -42.91
C LYS A 374 4.70 -8.29 -42.42
N ARG A 375 3.73 -7.53 -41.94
CA ARG A 375 2.55 -8.01 -41.21
C ARG A 375 1.65 -8.92 -42.03
N TYR A 376 1.34 -8.53 -43.27
CA TYR A 376 0.46 -9.32 -44.14
C TYR A 376 1.08 -10.69 -44.45
N ASN A 377 2.35 -10.70 -44.88
CA ASN A 377 3.04 -11.94 -45.23
C ASN A 377 3.13 -12.89 -44.02
N LEU A 378 3.48 -12.36 -42.84
CA LEU A 378 3.51 -13.18 -41.61
C LEU A 378 2.15 -13.81 -41.33
N TYR A 379 1.07 -13.01 -41.34
CA TYR A 379 -0.27 -13.51 -41.07
C TYR A 379 -0.72 -14.54 -42.10
N ARG A 380 -0.48 -14.28 -43.39
CA ARG A 380 -0.78 -15.21 -44.47
C ARG A 380 -0.07 -16.54 -44.29
N THR A 381 1.25 -16.52 -44.07
CA THR A 381 2.05 -17.73 -43.86
C THR A 381 1.57 -18.53 -42.66
N VAL A 382 1.35 -17.88 -41.52
CA VAL A 382 0.92 -18.56 -40.29
C VAL A 382 -0.52 -19.10 -40.43
N PHE A 383 -1.43 -18.35 -41.05
CA PHE A 383 -2.80 -18.77 -41.30
C PHE A 383 -2.86 -20.01 -42.21
N GLU A 384 -2.15 -19.95 -43.34
CA GLU A 384 -2.09 -21.05 -44.31
C GLU A 384 -1.42 -22.29 -43.68
N ASP A 385 -0.42 -22.10 -42.82
CA ASP A 385 0.23 -23.20 -42.11
C ASP A 385 -0.66 -23.86 -41.04
N VAL A 386 -1.38 -23.08 -40.22
CA VAL A 386 -2.23 -23.62 -39.14
C VAL A 386 -3.51 -24.26 -39.70
N TYR A 387 -4.19 -23.61 -40.63
CA TYR A 387 -5.50 -24.04 -41.11
C TYR A 387 -5.46 -24.85 -42.41
N LYS A 388 -4.30 -24.93 -43.08
CA LYS A 388 -4.12 -25.60 -44.37
C LYS A 388 -5.13 -25.15 -45.44
N LYS A 389 -5.52 -23.86 -45.38
CA LYS A 389 -6.48 -23.21 -46.27
C LYS A 389 -5.92 -21.88 -46.77
N SER A 390 -6.27 -21.51 -48.00
CA SER A 390 -5.90 -20.23 -48.60
C SER A 390 -6.58 -19.07 -47.88
N LEU A 391 -5.82 -18.05 -47.45
CA LEU A 391 -6.38 -16.85 -46.82
C LEU A 391 -7.32 -16.11 -47.79
N LEU A 392 -6.96 -16.07 -49.08
CA LEU A 392 -7.73 -15.40 -50.15
C LEU A 392 -9.15 -15.94 -50.34
N GLU A 393 -9.39 -17.20 -49.99
CA GLU A 393 -10.71 -17.84 -50.11
C GLU A 393 -11.63 -17.56 -48.93
N ASN A 394 -11.11 -17.00 -47.83
CA ASN A 394 -11.82 -16.84 -46.57
C ASN A 394 -11.98 -15.33 -46.22
N LYS A 395 -12.84 -14.63 -46.98
CA LYS A 395 -12.97 -13.15 -46.97
C LYS A 395 -13.28 -12.51 -45.61
N ASN A 396 -13.84 -13.29 -44.68
CA ASN A 396 -14.23 -12.79 -43.36
C ASN A 396 -13.04 -12.55 -42.42
N PHE A 397 -11.83 -13.03 -42.75
CA PHE A 397 -10.66 -12.99 -41.85
C PHE A 397 -9.56 -12.01 -42.29
N ILE A 398 -9.89 -11.03 -43.14
CA ILE A 398 -9.00 -9.92 -43.48
C ILE A 398 -9.61 -8.59 -43.02
N THR A 399 -8.81 -7.79 -42.30
CA THR A 399 -9.25 -6.49 -41.77
C THR A 399 -8.80 -5.33 -42.65
N GLU A 400 -9.46 -4.17 -42.57
CA GLU A 400 -9.03 -2.96 -43.29
C GLU A 400 -7.57 -2.58 -42.99
N ASN A 401 -7.12 -2.78 -41.75
CA ASN A 401 -5.72 -2.54 -41.35
C ASN A 401 -4.72 -3.47 -42.04
N LEU A 402 -5.12 -4.71 -42.36
CA LEU A 402 -4.30 -5.65 -43.11
C LEU A 402 -4.29 -5.32 -44.60
N LEU A 403 -5.45 -4.95 -45.17
CA LEU A 403 -5.56 -4.49 -46.57
C LEU A 403 -4.64 -3.30 -46.86
N ALA A 404 -4.59 -2.34 -45.95
CA ALA A 404 -3.75 -1.13 -46.09
C ALA A 404 -2.24 -1.41 -46.16
N VAL A 405 -1.79 -2.59 -45.72
CA VAL A 405 -0.36 -2.94 -45.62
C VAL A 405 0.05 -4.08 -46.55
N ILE A 406 -0.82 -4.53 -47.45
CA ILE A 406 -0.47 -5.53 -48.48
C ILE A 406 0.57 -4.90 -49.42
N PRO A 407 1.78 -5.48 -49.54
CA PRO A 407 2.85 -4.92 -50.38
C PRO A 407 2.53 -5.01 -51.88
N ASP A 408 1.95 -6.13 -52.32
CA ASP A 408 1.56 -6.33 -53.71
C ASP A 408 0.23 -5.63 -54.01
N VAL A 409 0.29 -4.69 -54.94
CA VAL A 409 -0.85 -3.89 -55.39
C VAL A 409 -1.86 -4.75 -56.14
N GLU A 410 -1.41 -5.78 -56.87
CA GLU A 410 -2.31 -6.67 -57.62
C GLU A 410 -3.09 -7.59 -56.67
N GLU A 411 -2.43 -8.18 -55.68
CA GLU A 411 -3.09 -8.95 -54.63
C GLU A 411 -4.08 -8.09 -53.83
N ARG A 412 -3.72 -6.83 -53.55
CA ARG A 412 -4.62 -5.88 -52.87
C ARG A 412 -5.84 -5.53 -53.73
N GLU A 413 -5.69 -5.37 -55.04
CA GLU A 413 -6.81 -5.16 -55.97
C GLU A 413 -7.75 -6.37 -56.01
N LYS A 414 -7.21 -7.60 -56.06
CA LYS A 414 -8.01 -8.85 -55.98
C LYS A 414 -8.84 -8.93 -54.71
N TRP A 415 -8.31 -8.43 -53.59
CA TRP A 415 -9.06 -8.35 -52.34
C TRP A 415 -10.22 -7.36 -52.41
N VAL A 416 -10.00 -6.17 -52.98
CA VAL A 416 -11.03 -5.13 -53.14
C VAL A 416 -12.21 -5.63 -53.97
N GLU A 417 -11.95 -6.42 -55.01
CA GLU A 417 -12.98 -7.03 -55.88
C GLU A 417 -13.93 -7.99 -55.14
N LYS A 418 -13.53 -8.53 -53.98
CA LYS A 418 -14.33 -9.49 -53.19
C LYS A 418 -15.26 -8.85 -52.16
N PHE A 419 -15.17 -7.53 -51.92
CA PHE A 419 -16.00 -6.84 -50.93
C PHE A 419 -17.25 -6.21 -51.56
N GLU A 420 -18.41 -6.46 -50.95
CA GLU A 420 -19.67 -5.79 -51.26
C GLU A 420 -19.67 -4.37 -50.65
N ASN A 421 -20.21 -3.37 -51.37
CA ASN A 421 -20.01 -1.91 -51.19
C ASN A 421 -18.63 -1.37 -51.60
N GLN A 422 -18.48 -1.07 -52.90
CA GLN A 422 -17.21 -0.79 -53.57
C GLN A 422 -16.52 0.51 -53.09
N VAL A 423 -17.25 1.60 -52.84
CA VAL A 423 -16.65 2.95 -52.76
C VAL A 423 -15.59 3.11 -51.67
N LYS A 424 -15.84 2.63 -50.44
CA LYS A 424 -14.89 2.78 -49.33
C LYS A 424 -13.61 1.96 -49.51
N TYR A 425 -13.66 0.87 -50.29
CA TYR A 425 -12.51 0.00 -50.54
C TYR A 425 -11.72 0.41 -51.79
N ILE A 426 -12.25 1.29 -52.65
CA ILE A 426 -11.53 1.85 -53.82
C ILE A 426 -10.19 2.46 -53.40
N LYS A 427 -10.12 3.08 -52.21
CA LYS A 427 -8.88 3.70 -51.68
C LYS A 427 -7.68 2.74 -51.61
N TYR A 428 -7.91 1.42 -51.58
CA TYR A 428 -6.85 0.42 -51.55
C TYR A 428 -6.36 -0.01 -52.95
N LYS A 429 -7.03 0.39 -54.05
CA LYS A 429 -6.50 0.15 -55.41
C LYS A 429 -5.23 0.98 -55.68
N ARG A 430 -4.55 0.74 -56.80
CA ARG A 430 -3.47 1.64 -57.26
C ARG A 430 -3.98 3.07 -57.47
N SER A 431 -3.15 4.07 -57.17
CA SER A 431 -3.54 5.49 -57.26
C SER A 431 -4.13 5.87 -58.61
N SER A 432 -3.55 5.39 -59.72
CA SER A 432 -4.02 5.72 -61.07
C SER A 432 -5.46 5.29 -61.37
N LYS A 433 -5.96 4.25 -60.67
CA LYS A 433 -7.37 3.84 -60.73
C LYS A 433 -8.19 4.48 -59.60
N ALA A 434 -7.70 4.39 -58.37
CA ALA A 434 -8.42 4.82 -57.18
C ALA A 434 -8.71 6.33 -57.18
N VAL A 435 -7.69 7.15 -57.44
CA VAL A 435 -7.79 8.60 -57.43
C VAL A 435 -8.69 9.05 -58.58
N MET A 436 -8.59 8.45 -59.76
CA MET A 436 -9.47 8.75 -60.90
C MET A 436 -10.95 8.45 -60.57
N GLU A 437 -11.25 7.24 -60.10
CA GLU A 437 -12.62 6.82 -59.75
C GLU A 437 -13.22 7.69 -58.63
N LEU A 438 -12.44 8.00 -57.59
CA LEU A 438 -12.88 8.83 -56.47
C LEU A 438 -12.99 10.32 -56.85
N LYS A 439 -12.11 10.81 -57.73
CA LYS A 439 -12.12 12.20 -58.23
C LYS A 439 -13.36 12.47 -59.08
N GLU A 440 -13.77 11.52 -59.93
CA GLU A 440 -15.03 11.63 -60.68
C GLU A 440 -16.25 11.69 -59.75
N GLN A 441 -16.28 10.84 -58.72
CA GLN A 441 -17.33 10.85 -57.71
C GLN A 441 -17.33 12.16 -56.91
N LEU A 442 -16.15 12.66 -56.54
CA LEU A 442 -15.99 13.91 -55.81
C LEU A 442 -16.55 15.11 -56.61
N ILE A 443 -16.30 15.15 -57.92
CA ILE A 443 -16.79 16.20 -58.82
C ILE A 443 -18.32 16.17 -58.94
N ARG A 444 -18.94 14.99 -58.92
CA ARG A 444 -20.40 14.81 -58.99
C ARG A 444 -21.09 14.86 -57.62
N CYS A 445 -20.34 15.08 -56.54
CA CYS A 445 -20.86 14.99 -55.17
C CYS A 445 -21.42 16.33 -54.68
N ASP A 446 -22.74 16.39 -54.50
CA ASP A 446 -23.42 17.56 -53.91
C ASP A 446 -23.45 17.50 -52.37
N ASN A 447 -23.39 16.30 -51.79
CA ASN A 447 -23.47 16.07 -50.35
C ASN A 447 -22.15 16.42 -49.64
N ILE A 448 -22.21 17.32 -48.66
CA ILE A 448 -21.05 17.82 -47.91
C ILE A 448 -20.32 16.71 -47.13
N THR A 449 -21.06 15.84 -46.44
CA THR A 449 -20.48 14.74 -45.66
C THR A 449 -19.80 13.71 -46.55
N LEU A 450 -20.45 13.31 -47.64
CA LEU A 450 -19.88 12.37 -48.60
C LEU A 450 -18.65 12.97 -49.29
N ARG A 451 -18.65 14.28 -49.58
CA ARG A 451 -17.49 14.99 -50.13
C ARG A 451 -16.29 14.90 -49.19
N ALA A 452 -16.49 15.12 -47.90
CA ALA A 452 -15.45 14.97 -46.89
C ALA A 452 -14.91 13.53 -46.84
N GLU A 453 -15.78 12.52 -46.87
CA GLU A 453 -15.38 11.09 -46.88
C GLU A 453 -14.57 10.73 -48.13
N LEU A 454 -15.00 11.19 -49.32
CA LEU A 454 -14.28 10.96 -50.58
C LEU A 454 -12.88 11.59 -50.56
N LEU A 455 -12.74 12.81 -50.03
CA LEU A 455 -11.42 13.43 -49.81
C LEU A 455 -10.58 12.60 -48.83
N GLY A 456 -11.21 12.09 -47.78
CA GLY A 456 -10.61 11.14 -46.85
C GLY A 456 -10.03 9.91 -47.55
N TYR A 457 -10.83 9.29 -48.43
CA TYR A 457 -10.44 8.11 -49.20
C TYR A 457 -9.34 8.40 -50.21
N ILE A 458 -9.39 9.55 -50.90
CA ILE A 458 -8.36 9.96 -51.86
C ILE A 458 -7.01 10.14 -51.15
N VAL A 459 -6.96 10.93 -50.07
CA VAL A 459 -5.71 11.16 -49.31
C VAL A 459 -5.18 9.85 -48.73
N THR A 460 -6.08 8.98 -48.23
CA THR A 460 -5.69 7.65 -47.74
C THR A 460 -5.10 6.81 -48.87
N SER A 461 -5.65 6.87 -50.09
CA SER A 461 -5.11 6.16 -51.25
C SER A 461 -3.72 6.65 -51.65
N CYS A 462 -3.53 7.97 -51.72
CA CYS A 462 -2.21 8.58 -51.95
C CYS A 462 -1.20 8.13 -50.89
N SER A 463 -1.63 8.09 -49.62
CA SER A 463 -0.79 7.61 -48.51
C SER A 463 -0.41 6.13 -48.64
N ILE A 464 -1.37 5.24 -48.94
CA ILE A 464 -1.13 3.80 -49.08
C ILE A 464 -0.15 3.51 -50.21
N ASN A 465 -0.32 4.20 -51.34
CA ASN A 465 0.50 4.01 -52.54
C ASN A 465 1.80 4.86 -52.52
N ASN A 466 2.01 5.73 -51.52
CA ASN A 466 3.10 6.72 -51.47
C ASN A 466 3.16 7.63 -52.71
N ASP A 467 2.00 8.01 -53.25
CA ASP A 467 1.88 8.81 -54.47
C ASP A 467 1.62 10.28 -54.11
N TYR A 468 2.69 11.06 -54.05
CA TYR A 468 2.63 12.48 -53.69
C TYR A 468 2.22 13.34 -54.89
N ASP A 469 2.49 12.92 -56.13
CA ASP A 469 2.05 13.63 -57.32
C ASP A 469 0.52 13.58 -57.43
N ALA A 470 -0.09 12.42 -57.18
CA ALA A 470 -1.54 12.32 -57.09
C ALA A 470 -2.13 13.12 -55.91
N LEU A 471 -1.39 13.30 -54.81
CA LEU A 471 -1.80 14.20 -53.74
C LEU A 471 -1.79 15.66 -54.22
N LEU A 472 -0.74 16.08 -54.92
CA LEU A 472 -0.62 17.42 -55.49
C LEU A 472 -1.77 17.73 -56.47
N ASP A 473 -2.07 16.81 -57.39
CA ASP A 473 -3.20 16.91 -58.31
C ASP A 473 -4.54 17.15 -57.60
N ILE A 474 -4.69 16.58 -56.40
CA ILE A 474 -5.91 16.70 -55.59
C ILE A 474 -5.91 17.99 -54.79
N LEU A 475 -4.76 18.45 -54.30
CA LEU A 475 -4.64 19.79 -53.71
C LEU A 475 -4.98 20.87 -54.75
N GLU A 476 -4.50 20.73 -55.98
CA GLU A 476 -4.82 21.61 -57.11
C GLU A 476 -6.30 21.58 -57.49
N LEU A 477 -6.90 20.39 -57.58
CA LEU A 477 -8.33 20.26 -57.81
C LEU A 477 -9.13 20.91 -56.68
N PHE A 478 -8.75 20.67 -55.43
CA PHE A 478 -9.42 21.23 -54.27
C PHE A 478 -9.33 22.75 -54.27
N HIS A 479 -8.15 23.32 -54.57
CA HIS A 479 -8.01 24.76 -54.73
C HIS A 479 -8.88 25.27 -55.90
N SER A 480 -8.83 24.68 -57.08
CA SER A 480 -9.50 25.24 -58.27
C SER A 480 -11.03 25.14 -58.22
N ARG A 481 -11.58 24.03 -57.71
CA ARG A 481 -13.03 23.76 -57.73
C ARG A 481 -13.73 23.83 -56.39
N PHE A 482 -13.02 23.56 -55.29
CA PHE A 482 -13.61 23.39 -53.96
C PHE A 482 -13.11 24.43 -52.94
N ARG A 483 -12.46 25.51 -53.40
CA ARG A 483 -11.96 26.62 -52.56
C ARG A 483 -12.99 27.20 -51.59
N ASN A 484 -14.25 27.21 -52.03
CA ASN A 484 -15.37 27.84 -51.32
C ASN A 484 -16.18 26.86 -50.45
N THR A 485 -15.73 25.60 -50.32
CA THR A 485 -16.36 24.60 -49.45
C THR A 485 -16.42 25.08 -47.99
N ASP A 486 -17.32 24.48 -47.19
CA ASP A 486 -17.51 24.82 -45.78
C ASP A 486 -16.26 24.55 -44.93
N GLY A 487 -16.17 25.24 -43.79
CA GLY A 487 -15.01 25.12 -42.90
C GLY A 487 -14.83 23.74 -42.28
N GLY A 488 -15.90 22.96 -42.10
CA GLY A 488 -15.85 21.62 -41.54
C GLY A 488 -15.13 20.65 -42.47
N THR A 489 -15.53 20.62 -43.73
CA THR A 489 -14.88 19.79 -44.77
C THR A 489 -13.43 20.19 -44.99
N LEU A 490 -13.12 21.50 -45.00
CA LEU A 490 -11.75 21.99 -45.15
C LEU A 490 -10.85 21.58 -43.96
N CYS A 491 -11.36 21.70 -42.73
CA CYS A 491 -10.66 21.22 -41.54
C CYS A 491 -10.44 19.71 -41.57
N TYR A 492 -11.45 18.93 -41.99
CA TYR A 492 -11.34 17.49 -42.14
C TYR A 492 -10.26 17.12 -43.16
N PHE A 493 -10.22 17.79 -44.31
CA PHE A 493 -9.22 17.54 -45.34
C PHE A 493 -7.79 17.78 -44.83
N LEU A 494 -7.54 18.92 -44.19
CA LEU A 494 -6.24 19.23 -43.56
C LEU A 494 -5.87 18.23 -42.46
N ARG A 495 -6.85 17.78 -41.67
CA ARG A 495 -6.66 16.75 -40.64
C ARG A 495 -6.27 15.41 -41.26
N VAL A 496 -6.96 14.96 -42.31
CA VAL A 496 -6.63 13.67 -42.96
C VAL A 496 -5.23 13.73 -43.58
N ILE A 497 -4.84 14.86 -44.17
CA ILE A 497 -3.47 15.07 -44.65
C ILE A 497 -2.48 14.94 -43.49
N TYR A 498 -2.72 15.61 -42.37
CA TYR A 498 -1.86 15.53 -41.18
C TYR A 498 -1.76 14.10 -40.61
N ASP A 499 -2.88 13.39 -40.54
CA ASP A 499 -2.96 12.06 -39.92
C ASP A 499 -2.37 10.94 -40.82
N ASN A 500 -2.44 11.07 -42.15
CA ASN A 500 -2.06 10.01 -43.09
C ASN A 500 -0.75 10.29 -43.85
N ILE A 501 -0.48 11.55 -44.21
CA ILE A 501 0.65 11.88 -45.09
C ILE A 501 1.92 12.15 -44.27
N LYS A 502 3.06 11.67 -44.78
CA LYS A 502 4.38 12.00 -44.22
C LYS A 502 4.75 13.43 -44.60
N LEU A 503 4.37 14.40 -43.77
CA LEU A 503 4.52 15.85 -44.04
C LEU A 503 5.96 16.29 -44.35
N ASN A 504 6.96 15.57 -43.86
CA ASN A 504 8.37 15.85 -44.15
C ASN A 504 8.81 15.49 -45.60
N LYS A 505 7.94 14.83 -46.38
CA LYS A 505 8.16 14.53 -47.79
C LYS A 505 7.47 15.51 -48.74
N LEU A 506 6.66 16.42 -48.22
CA LEU A 506 5.96 17.41 -49.02
C LEU A 506 6.94 18.43 -49.62
N THR A 507 6.75 18.77 -50.89
CA THR A 507 7.53 19.78 -51.61
C THR A 507 6.96 21.18 -51.39
N ASP A 508 7.63 22.21 -51.91
CA ASP A 508 7.15 23.60 -51.90
C ASP A 508 5.75 23.72 -52.54
N ASP A 509 5.49 23.00 -53.63
CA ASP A 509 4.19 23.03 -54.31
C ASP A 509 3.05 22.49 -53.45
N HIS A 510 3.30 21.43 -52.69
CA HIS A 510 2.31 20.92 -51.73
C HIS A 510 2.02 21.94 -50.63
N TRP A 511 3.08 22.51 -50.04
CA TRP A 511 2.95 23.49 -48.97
C TRP A 511 2.30 24.80 -49.44
N LYS A 512 2.50 25.19 -50.70
CA LYS A 512 1.81 26.32 -51.33
C LYS A 512 0.30 26.17 -51.22
N TYR A 513 -0.27 25.06 -51.68
CA TYR A 513 -1.72 24.84 -51.61
C TYR A 513 -2.22 24.68 -50.17
N ILE A 514 -1.48 23.96 -49.31
CA ILE A 514 -1.85 23.83 -47.88
C ILE A 514 -1.86 25.20 -47.19
N HIS A 515 -0.89 26.06 -47.48
CA HIS A 515 -0.84 27.42 -46.97
C HIS A 515 -1.99 28.28 -47.50
N GLU A 516 -2.32 28.19 -48.79
CA GLU A 516 -3.49 28.87 -49.35
C GLU A 516 -4.78 28.43 -48.65
N PHE A 517 -4.93 27.15 -48.30
CA PHE A 517 -6.08 26.66 -47.51
C PHE A 517 -6.14 27.27 -46.12
N ILE A 518 -5.00 27.39 -45.43
CA ILE A 518 -4.91 28.08 -44.14
C ILE A 518 -5.31 29.55 -44.28
N LEU A 519 -4.82 30.25 -45.31
CA LEU A 519 -5.16 31.65 -45.54
C LEU A 519 -6.65 31.83 -45.87
N ILE A 520 -7.25 30.90 -46.61
CA ILE A 520 -8.71 30.88 -46.85
C ILE A 520 -9.47 30.72 -45.53
N GLN A 521 -9.00 29.87 -44.63
CA GLN A 521 -9.60 29.72 -43.29
C GLN A 521 -9.53 31.05 -42.51
N ASP A 522 -8.37 31.72 -42.51
CA ASP A 522 -8.19 33.00 -41.81
C ASP A 522 -9.08 34.12 -42.41
N ILE A 523 -9.03 34.32 -43.73
CA ILE A 523 -9.81 35.36 -44.44
C ILE A 523 -11.32 35.18 -44.23
N ARG A 524 -11.79 33.93 -44.22
CA ARG A 524 -13.22 33.61 -44.03
C ARG A 524 -13.62 33.48 -42.56
N ASN A 525 -12.69 33.72 -41.62
CA ASN A 525 -12.88 33.53 -40.18
C ASN A 525 -13.41 32.13 -39.81
N LEU A 526 -12.92 31.10 -40.52
CA LEU A 526 -13.20 29.69 -40.28
C LEU A 526 -12.20 29.12 -39.26
N PRO A 527 -12.55 28.03 -38.55
CA PRO A 527 -11.60 27.33 -37.68
C PRO A 527 -10.31 26.94 -38.43
N ILE A 528 -9.15 27.35 -37.91
CA ILE A 528 -7.84 26.98 -38.46
C ILE A 528 -7.35 25.68 -37.81
N TYR A 529 -6.81 24.76 -38.60
CA TYR A 529 -6.30 23.48 -38.09
C TYR A 529 -4.86 23.60 -37.57
N ASN A 530 -4.71 23.93 -36.29
CA ASN A 530 -3.41 24.28 -35.66
C ASN A 530 -2.25 23.27 -35.78
N PRO A 531 -2.45 21.94 -35.76
CA PRO A 531 -1.35 21.00 -35.91
C PRO A 531 -0.57 21.17 -37.21
N ILE A 532 -1.24 21.53 -38.32
CA ILE A 532 -0.59 21.74 -39.61
C ILE A 532 0.22 23.05 -39.64
N LEU A 533 -0.23 24.10 -38.95
CA LEU A 533 0.52 25.36 -38.79
C LEU A 533 1.86 25.13 -38.09
N LEU A 534 1.87 24.29 -37.06
CA LEU A 534 3.08 23.95 -36.33
C LEU A 534 4.08 23.20 -37.20
N GLU A 535 3.62 22.21 -37.96
CA GLU A 535 4.47 21.46 -38.89
C GLU A 535 4.95 22.33 -40.05
N PHE A 536 4.13 23.26 -40.54
CA PHE A 536 4.55 24.24 -41.54
C PHE A 536 5.59 25.22 -40.99
N SER A 537 5.42 25.70 -39.76
CA SER A 537 6.42 26.53 -39.06
C SER A 537 7.76 25.79 -38.91
N LYS A 538 7.72 24.49 -38.60
CA LYS A 538 8.92 23.64 -38.55
C LYS A 538 9.57 23.48 -39.92
N TYR A 539 8.77 23.30 -40.96
CA TYR A 539 9.24 23.22 -42.34
C TYR A 539 9.97 24.50 -42.74
N LEU A 540 9.37 25.67 -42.51
CA LEU A 540 9.98 26.96 -42.80
C LEU A 540 11.28 27.17 -42.01
N TYR A 541 11.26 26.89 -40.70
CA TYR A 541 12.44 26.98 -39.84
C TYR A 541 13.59 26.09 -40.33
N LYS A 542 13.32 24.83 -40.68
CA LYS A 542 14.34 23.90 -41.19
C LYS A 542 14.95 24.32 -42.52
N ASN A 543 14.20 25.06 -43.33
CA ASN A 543 14.65 25.60 -44.61
C ASN A 543 15.18 27.04 -44.51
N GLY A 544 15.41 27.56 -43.29
CA GLY A 544 15.95 28.91 -43.08
C GLY A 544 15.00 30.05 -43.50
N ARG A 545 13.70 29.77 -43.67
CA ARG A 545 12.69 30.76 -44.06
C ARG A 545 12.02 31.36 -42.81
N TYR A 546 11.61 32.62 -42.92
CA TYR A 546 10.88 33.30 -41.85
C TYR A 546 9.51 32.64 -41.63
N PHE A 547 9.14 32.41 -40.37
CA PHE A 547 7.90 31.71 -39.99
C PHE A 547 7.01 32.52 -39.03
N GLY A 548 7.35 33.78 -38.75
CA GLY A 548 6.60 34.62 -37.80
C GLY A 548 5.15 34.88 -38.19
N GLU A 549 4.84 34.93 -39.49
CA GLU A 549 3.46 35.02 -39.99
C GLU A 549 2.62 33.80 -39.62
N ILE A 550 3.23 32.61 -39.66
CA ILE A 550 2.57 31.36 -39.27
C ILE A 550 2.38 31.30 -37.75
N VAL A 551 3.32 31.85 -36.98
CA VAL A 551 3.17 32.01 -35.53
C VAL A 551 2.04 32.97 -35.19
N ASP A 552 1.89 34.09 -35.90
CA ASP A 552 0.77 35.04 -35.75
C ASP A 552 -0.59 34.35 -36.00
N LEU A 553 -0.70 33.59 -37.10
CA LEU A 553 -1.88 32.77 -37.40
C LEU A 553 -2.17 31.74 -36.31
N TYR A 554 -1.12 31.09 -35.80
CA TYR A 554 -1.22 30.14 -34.70
C TYR A 554 -1.77 30.83 -33.44
N LEU A 555 -1.29 32.02 -33.10
CA LEU A 555 -1.77 32.78 -31.94
C LEU A 555 -3.21 33.27 -32.11
N LYS A 556 -3.65 33.61 -33.32
CA LYS A 556 -5.05 34.01 -33.60
C LYS A 556 -6.05 32.87 -33.41
N SER A 557 -5.62 31.63 -33.62
CA SER A 557 -6.47 30.45 -33.53
C SER A 557 -6.89 30.16 -32.08
N LYS A 558 -8.19 30.23 -31.79
CA LYS A 558 -8.74 30.06 -30.42
C LYS A 558 -8.84 28.61 -29.92
N ILE A 559 -8.28 27.64 -30.64
CA ILE A 559 -8.71 26.22 -30.59
C ILE A 559 -7.70 25.30 -29.85
N PHE A 560 -6.44 25.68 -29.60
CA PHE A 560 -5.46 24.81 -28.92
C PHE A 560 -4.48 25.52 -27.98
N SER A 561 -4.16 24.85 -26.86
CA SER A 561 -3.17 25.28 -25.86
C SER A 561 -1.72 24.97 -26.28
N LEU A 562 -0.83 25.96 -26.17
CA LEU A 562 0.61 25.81 -26.41
C LEU A 562 1.27 24.80 -25.45
N ARG A 563 0.68 24.58 -24.28
CA ARG A 563 1.19 23.65 -23.25
C ARG A 563 1.06 22.18 -23.64
N ASN A 564 0.06 21.86 -24.47
CA ASN A 564 -0.21 20.48 -24.87
C ASN A 564 0.66 20.02 -26.05
N ILE A 565 1.42 20.94 -26.66
CA ILE A 565 2.32 20.61 -27.76
C ILE A 565 3.62 20.03 -27.20
N LYS A 566 3.87 18.75 -27.52
CA LYS A 566 5.18 18.13 -27.32
C LYS A 566 6.10 18.48 -28.49
N PHE A 567 6.92 19.50 -28.31
CA PHE A 567 8.02 19.78 -29.22
C PHE A 567 9.07 18.69 -29.11
N LYS A 568 9.34 17.97 -30.21
CA LYS A 568 10.44 17.00 -30.29
C LYS A 568 11.80 17.68 -30.44
N ASP A 569 11.82 18.86 -31.03
CA ASP A 569 13.02 19.68 -31.26
C ASP A 569 13.03 20.86 -30.27
N VAL A 570 13.97 20.81 -29.33
CA VAL A 570 14.14 21.80 -28.26
C VAL A 570 14.61 23.15 -28.81
N LYS A 571 15.42 23.17 -29.88
CA LYS A 571 15.90 24.41 -30.50
C LYS A 571 14.75 25.13 -31.19
N PHE A 572 13.98 24.40 -31.99
CA PHE A 572 12.78 24.97 -32.62
C PHE A 572 11.76 25.45 -31.57
N GLN A 573 11.54 24.69 -30.48
CA GLN A 573 10.65 25.12 -29.40
C GLN A 573 11.03 26.50 -28.85
N ARG A 574 12.32 26.72 -28.59
CA ARG A 574 12.82 27.98 -28.06
C ARG A 574 12.56 29.14 -29.02
N GLU A 575 12.95 28.98 -30.28
CA GLU A 575 12.80 30.03 -31.29
C GLU A 575 11.32 30.30 -31.60
N PHE A 576 10.47 29.28 -31.57
CA PHE A 576 9.02 29.43 -31.68
C PHE A 576 8.46 30.26 -30.52
N LEU A 577 8.87 30.00 -29.28
CA LEU A 577 8.42 30.77 -28.11
C LEU A 577 8.91 32.22 -28.15
N LYS A 578 10.14 32.47 -28.60
CA LYS A 578 10.68 33.82 -28.80
C LYS A 578 9.91 34.58 -29.87
N GLU A 579 9.65 33.96 -31.01
CA GLU A 579 8.89 34.57 -32.09
C GLU A 579 7.44 34.82 -31.66
N ALA A 580 6.82 33.89 -30.93
CA ALA A 580 5.48 34.10 -30.36
C ALA A 580 5.43 35.26 -29.37
N LEU A 581 6.44 35.39 -28.50
CA LEU A 581 6.58 36.54 -27.60
C LEU A 581 6.73 37.85 -28.38
N LYS A 582 7.50 37.85 -29.47
CA LYS A 582 7.67 39.02 -30.35
C LYS A 582 6.37 39.41 -31.06
N GLN A 583 5.65 38.45 -31.64
CA GLN A 583 4.37 38.71 -32.32
C GLN A 583 3.36 39.34 -31.35
N ILE A 584 3.25 38.78 -30.13
CA ILE A 584 2.37 39.32 -29.08
C ILE A 584 2.73 40.75 -28.70
N GLY A 585 4.01 41.12 -28.63
CA GLY A 585 4.41 42.50 -28.34
C GLY A 585 4.19 43.49 -29.47
N SER A 586 4.09 42.99 -30.72
CA SER A 586 4.02 43.82 -31.93
C SER A 586 2.60 44.08 -32.46
N LYS A 587 1.64 43.21 -32.13
CA LYS A 587 0.26 43.25 -32.64
C LYS A 587 -0.74 43.06 -31.50
N PRO A 588 -1.95 43.65 -31.57
CA PRO A 588 -2.99 43.38 -30.60
C PRO A 588 -3.51 41.94 -30.76
N HIS A 589 -3.19 41.07 -29.80
CA HIS A 589 -3.75 39.72 -29.70
C HIS A 589 -4.82 39.65 -28.60
N ASN A 590 -5.64 38.59 -28.64
CA ASN A 590 -6.64 38.37 -27.60
C ASN A 590 -5.99 37.92 -26.27
N THR A 591 -6.71 38.18 -25.17
CA THR A 591 -6.43 37.75 -23.80
C THR A 591 -5.96 36.29 -23.68
N HIS A 592 -6.58 35.37 -24.43
CA HIS A 592 -6.26 33.94 -24.37
C HIS A 592 -4.84 33.62 -24.87
N SER A 593 -4.40 34.27 -25.94
CA SER A 593 -3.06 34.06 -26.55
C SER A 593 -1.94 34.47 -25.59
N SER A 594 -2.14 35.59 -24.88
CA SER A 594 -1.22 36.10 -23.86
C SER A 594 -1.11 35.17 -22.64
N ILE A 595 -2.21 34.49 -22.26
CA ILE A 595 -2.18 33.46 -21.19
C ILE A 595 -1.36 32.26 -21.65
N GLU A 596 -1.65 31.73 -22.83
CA GLU A 596 -1.02 30.52 -23.34
C GLU A 596 0.50 30.68 -23.52
N ILE A 597 0.96 31.84 -24.01
CA ILE A 597 2.40 32.10 -24.10
C ILE A 597 3.04 32.22 -22.71
N THR A 598 2.37 32.87 -21.75
CA THR A 598 2.90 33.08 -20.39
C THR A 598 3.09 31.74 -19.69
N LEU A 599 2.11 30.83 -19.82
CA LEU A 599 2.20 29.48 -19.26
C LEU A 599 3.26 28.63 -19.98
N ALA A 600 3.40 28.75 -21.29
CA ALA A 600 4.42 28.04 -22.06
C ALA A 600 5.85 28.52 -21.68
N LEU A 601 6.04 29.83 -21.48
CA LEU A 601 7.29 30.43 -21.01
C LEU A 601 7.64 29.99 -19.59
N ARG A 602 6.65 29.93 -18.69
CA ARG A 602 6.82 29.33 -17.35
C ARG A 602 7.33 27.89 -17.44
N ASP A 603 6.67 27.07 -18.25
CA ASP A 603 7.00 25.65 -18.39
C ASP A 603 8.38 25.45 -19.05
N TRP A 604 8.83 26.38 -19.90
CA TRP A 604 10.20 26.45 -20.41
C TRP A 604 11.20 26.84 -19.32
N ASN A 605 11.06 28.02 -18.71
CA ASN A 605 12.01 28.57 -17.71
C ASN A 605 12.17 27.63 -16.50
N LYS A 606 11.11 26.91 -16.11
CA LYS A 606 11.18 25.89 -15.05
C LYS A 606 12.06 24.68 -15.45
N ARG A 607 12.01 24.26 -16.72
CA ARG A 607 12.81 23.14 -17.24
C ARG A 607 14.24 23.56 -17.59
N HIS A 608 14.44 24.85 -17.89
CA HIS A 608 15.70 25.42 -18.38
C HIS A 608 16.14 26.64 -17.54
N PRO A 609 16.52 26.45 -16.26
CA PRO A 609 16.82 27.58 -15.36
C PRO A 609 18.06 28.41 -15.75
N ASP A 610 18.93 27.87 -16.62
CA ASP A 610 20.15 28.53 -17.09
C ASP A 610 20.01 29.13 -18.52
N ASP A 611 18.88 28.91 -19.21
CA ASP A 611 18.56 29.49 -20.54
C ASP A 611 17.14 30.07 -20.51
N LEU A 612 16.99 31.12 -19.70
CA LEU A 612 15.72 31.80 -19.46
C LEU A 612 15.29 32.63 -20.68
N ILE A 613 14.00 32.61 -20.99
CA ILE A 613 13.38 33.58 -21.89
C ILE A 613 12.81 34.72 -21.03
N LEU A 614 13.32 35.93 -21.23
CA LEU A 614 12.98 37.12 -20.45
C LEU A 614 11.64 37.70 -20.90
N VAL A 615 10.64 37.66 -20.03
CA VAL A 615 9.31 38.24 -20.28
C VAL A 615 9.29 39.75 -20.03
N SER A 616 10.22 40.24 -19.19
CA SER A 616 10.36 41.66 -18.83
C SER A 616 10.64 42.58 -20.01
N GLU A 617 11.12 42.04 -21.14
CA GLU A 617 11.39 42.82 -22.36
C GLU A 617 10.09 43.13 -23.14
N ASN A 618 8.97 42.49 -22.82
CA ASN A 618 7.68 42.70 -23.48
C ASN A 618 6.66 43.36 -22.54
N LYS A 619 6.52 44.69 -22.66
CA LYS A 619 5.60 45.51 -21.84
C LYS A 619 4.15 45.05 -21.91
N GLN A 620 3.67 44.57 -23.06
CA GLN A 620 2.27 44.15 -23.20
C GLN A 620 1.97 42.86 -22.43
N VAL A 621 2.89 41.88 -22.46
CA VAL A 621 2.73 40.65 -21.68
C VAL A 621 2.81 40.94 -20.17
N VAL A 622 3.72 41.83 -19.76
CA VAL A 622 3.82 42.27 -18.35
C VAL A 622 2.53 42.94 -17.89
N GLU A 623 2.02 43.90 -18.66
CA GLU A 623 0.79 44.63 -18.32
C GLU A 623 -0.43 43.70 -18.31
N TYR A 624 -0.45 42.73 -19.22
CA TYR A 624 -1.48 41.70 -19.26
C TYR A 624 -1.46 40.82 -18.01
N VAL A 625 -0.29 40.32 -17.59
CA VAL A 625 -0.17 39.51 -16.36
C VAL A 625 -0.62 40.30 -15.13
N LYS A 626 -0.31 41.60 -15.07
CA LYS A 626 -0.85 42.48 -14.01
C LYS A 626 -2.37 42.55 -14.06
N LYS A 627 -2.92 42.90 -15.23
CA LYS A 627 -4.35 43.05 -15.45
C LYS A 627 -5.10 41.75 -15.15
N SER A 628 -4.57 40.59 -15.54
CA SER A 628 -5.21 39.30 -15.28
C SER A 628 -5.26 38.95 -13.80
N ILE A 629 -4.21 39.30 -13.04
CA ILE A 629 -4.16 39.10 -11.59
C ILE A 629 -5.15 40.01 -10.85
N VAL A 630 -5.34 41.25 -11.34
CA VAL A 630 -6.24 42.27 -10.75
C VAL A 630 -7.71 42.03 -11.13
N ASP A 631 -8.01 41.81 -12.41
CA ASP A 631 -9.38 41.79 -12.94
C ASP A 631 -10.10 40.44 -12.71
N PHE A 632 -9.36 39.33 -12.50
CA PHE A 632 -9.94 37.99 -12.37
C PHE A 632 -9.56 37.28 -11.06
N PRO A 633 -9.91 37.85 -9.88
CA PRO A 633 -9.39 37.40 -8.60
C PRO A 633 -9.73 35.96 -8.22
N TRP A 634 -10.85 35.41 -8.70
CA TRP A 634 -11.39 34.09 -8.34
C TRP A 634 -11.11 32.98 -9.35
N ASN A 635 -10.26 33.21 -10.36
CA ASN A 635 -10.07 32.27 -11.45
C ASN A 635 -8.85 31.35 -11.22
N TYR A 636 -8.98 30.05 -11.52
CA TYR A 636 -7.87 29.07 -11.57
C TYR A 636 -6.66 29.57 -12.39
N HIS A 637 -6.92 30.45 -13.34
CA HIS A 637 -5.92 31.18 -14.12
C HIS A 637 -5.08 32.13 -13.26
N ALA A 638 -5.69 33.00 -12.45
CA ALA A 638 -4.98 33.98 -11.63
C ALA A 638 -3.98 33.33 -10.65
N SER A 639 -4.32 32.20 -10.04
CA SER A 639 -3.40 31.45 -9.17
C SER A 639 -2.22 30.83 -9.96
N ASN A 640 -2.47 30.36 -11.18
CA ASN A 640 -1.41 29.88 -12.07
C ASN A 640 -0.50 31.01 -12.56
N GLU A 641 -1.05 32.19 -12.86
CA GLU A 641 -0.28 33.38 -13.23
C GLU A 641 0.57 33.90 -12.06
N LEU A 642 0.02 33.90 -10.83
CA LEU A 642 0.75 34.20 -9.60
C LEU A 642 1.94 33.24 -9.40
N LEU A 643 1.70 31.94 -9.56
CA LEU A 643 2.74 30.90 -9.50
C LEU A 643 3.76 31.01 -10.63
N SER A 644 3.37 31.60 -11.76
CA SER A 644 4.26 31.87 -12.89
C SER A 644 5.23 32.99 -12.56
N MET A 645 4.85 33.96 -11.71
CA MET A 645 5.71 35.09 -11.34
C MET A 645 7.10 34.66 -10.85
N LYS A 646 7.24 33.60 -10.04
CA LYS A 646 8.56 33.13 -9.58
C LYS A 646 9.49 32.60 -10.69
N TYR A 647 8.95 32.31 -11.87
CA TYR A 647 9.67 31.82 -13.05
C TYR A 647 9.72 32.85 -14.19
N LEU A 648 8.85 33.87 -14.14
CA LEU A 648 8.82 35.01 -15.05
C LEU A 648 9.72 36.16 -14.54
N VAL A 649 9.89 36.27 -13.22
CA VAL A 649 10.75 37.24 -12.55
C VAL A 649 12.14 36.63 -12.35
N CYS A 650 13.17 37.29 -12.86
CA CYS A 650 14.55 36.86 -12.68
C CYS A 650 15.01 37.02 -11.22
N ARG A 651 15.91 36.14 -10.77
CA ARG A 651 16.45 36.16 -9.39
C ARG A 651 17.10 37.50 -9.01
N GLU A 652 17.59 38.24 -10.00
CA GLU A 652 18.33 39.49 -9.80
C GLU A 652 17.44 40.74 -9.92
N ASN A 653 16.42 40.71 -10.81
CA ASN A 653 15.54 41.84 -11.10
C ASN A 653 14.10 41.51 -10.73
N VAL A 654 13.78 41.59 -9.43
CA VAL A 654 12.39 41.57 -8.99
C VAL A 654 11.76 42.91 -9.33
N LEU A 655 10.82 42.92 -10.27
CA LEU A 655 10.05 44.12 -10.56
C LEU A 655 9.18 44.46 -9.34
N THR A 656 9.44 45.61 -8.72
CA THR A 656 8.68 46.15 -7.57
C THR A 656 7.17 46.12 -7.81
N GLU A 657 6.76 46.33 -9.06
CA GLU A 657 5.36 46.29 -9.49
C GLU A 657 4.70 44.92 -9.25
N PHE A 658 5.40 43.80 -9.46
CA PHE A 658 4.85 42.46 -9.19
C PHE A 658 4.77 42.15 -7.69
N VAL A 659 5.68 42.71 -6.89
CA VAL A 659 5.65 42.59 -5.43
C VAL A 659 4.40 43.27 -4.87
N ASN A 660 4.13 44.51 -5.33
CA ASN A 660 2.96 45.27 -4.89
C ASN A 660 1.65 44.58 -5.31
N VAL A 661 1.57 44.03 -6.54
CA VAL A 661 0.39 43.26 -6.98
C VAL A 661 0.17 42.02 -6.11
N TYR A 662 1.22 41.36 -5.65
CA TYR A 662 1.12 40.20 -4.77
C TYR A 662 0.59 40.56 -3.37
N PHE A 663 1.17 41.58 -2.72
CA PHE A 663 0.78 41.97 -1.36
C PHE A 663 -0.51 42.81 -1.27
N ASN A 664 -0.96 43.44 -2.36
CA ASN A 664 -2.23 44.20 -2.35
C ASN A 664 -3.49 43.32 -2.44
N ARG A 665 -3.37 41.99 -2.61
CA ARG A 665 -4.52 41.07 -2.68
C ARG A 665 -4.79 40.40 -1.34
N LYS A 666 -5.98 40.63 -0.77
CA LYS A 666 -6.44 40.06 0.50
C LYS A 666 -6.78 38.56 0.41
N ASP A 667 -7.09 38.05 -0.79
CA ASP A 667 -7.59 36.69 -1.02
C ASP A 667 -6.48 35.65 -1.29
N ASN A 668 -5.21 36.07 -1.40
CA ASN A 668 -4.19 35.36 -2.20
C ASN A 668 -3.11 34.58 -1.45
N LEU A 669 -3.18 34.47 -0.13
CA LEU A 669 -2.09 33.88 0.66
C LEU A 669 -2.30 32.42 1.05
N GLU A 670 -3.18 31.65 0.41
CA GLU A 670 -3.16 30.18 0.55
C GLU A 670 -1.86 29.56 -0.03
N ASP A 671 -1.18 30.23 -0.96
CA ASP A 671 0.04 29.71 -1.59
C ASP A 671 1.35 30.10 -0.85
N ILE A 672 1.78 29.19 0.03
CA ILE A 672 3.08 29.16 0.73
C ILE A 672 4.30 29.35 -0.20
N THR A 673 4.16 29.04 -1.50
CA THR A 673 5.30 28.92 -2.41
C THR A 673 5.98 30.26 -2.68
N MET A 674 5.23 31.35 -2.82
CA MET A 674 5.78 32.68 -3.01
C MET A 674 6.43 33.22 -1.73
N THR A 675 5.79 33.05 -0.57
CA THR A 675 6.40 33.39 0.73
C THR A 675 7.72 32.66 0.96
N LYS A 676 7.79 31.34 0.66
CA LYS A 676 9.05 30.57 0.72
C LYS A 676 10.09 31.11 -0.25
N TRP A 677 9.68 31.55 -1.43
CA TRP A 677 10.59 32.13 -2.42
C TRP A 677 11.19 33.44 -1.90
N PHE A 678 10.37 34.36 -1.38
CA PHE A 678 10.85 35.60 -0.79
C PHE A 678 11.78 35.34 0.40
N LEU A 679 11.41 34.48 1.35
CA LEU A 679 12.30 34.11 2.47
C LEU A 679 13.65 33.54 2.00
N LYS A 680 13.67 32.81 0.87
CA LYS A 680 14.87 32.19 0.33
C LYS A 680 15.79 33.17 -0.40
N TYR A 681 15.24 34.15 -1.12
CA TYR A 681 16.01 35.00 -2.03
C TYR A 681 16.01 36.50 -1.70
N LYS A 682 14.93 37.02 -1.10
CA LYS A 682 14.73 38.45 -0.77
C LYS A 682 13.89 38.61 0.52
N PRO A 683 14.34 38.13 1.69
CA PRO A 683 13.56 38.24 2.93
C PRO A 683 13.35 39.69 3.35
N ASP A 684 14.22 40.61 2.96
CA ASP A 684 14.09 42.04 3.26
C ASP A 684 12.77 42.63 2.75
N ILE A 685 12.27 42.15 1.61
CA ILE A 685 10.97 42.53 1.05
C ILE A 685 9.82 42.11 1.98
N LEU A 686 9.93 40.98 2.68
CA LEU A 686 8.89 40.51 3.61
C LEU A 686 8.91 41.24 4.96
N ILE A 687 10.04 41.86 5.32
CA ILE A 687 10.25 42.46 6.66
C ILE A 687 9.74 43.90 6.71
N SER A 688 9.46 44.53 5.56
CA SER A 688 8.78 45.84 5.57
C SER A 688 7.45 45.73 6.33
N GLU A 689 7.16 46.74 7.15
CA GLU A 689 6.03 46.69 8.09
C GLU A 689 4.69 46.43 7.37
N GLU A 690 4.49 47.00 6.19
CA GLU A 690 3.28 46.81 5.39
C GLU A 690 3.09 45.35 4.91
N HIS A 691 4.17 44.63 4.57
CA HIS A 691 4.05 43.28 4.01
C HIS A 691 3.94 42.20 5.07
N ILE A 692 4.56 42.40 6.23
CA ILE A 692 4.49 41.42 7.33
C ILE A 692 3.10 41.42 7.97
N ASP A 693 2.49 42.59 8.16
CA ASP A 693 1.15 42.70 8.76
C ASP A 693 0.12 42.05 7.83
N HIS A 694 0.18 42.33 6.53
CA HIS A 694 -0.65 41.65 5.53
C HIS A 694 -0.45 40.13 5.53
N LEU A 695 0.80 39.66 5.67
CA LEU A 695 1.11 38.24 5.73
C LEU A 695 0.53 37.56 6.98
N ILE A 696 0.50 38.26 8.12
CA ILE A 696 -0.09 37.78 9.38
C ILE A 696 -1.61 37.71 9.28
N GLU A 697 -2.26 38.73 8.70
CA GLU A 697 -3.72 38.79 8.58
C GLU A 697 -4.30 37.71 7.67
N CYS A 698 -3.64 37.45 6.53
CA CYS A 698 -4.09 36.49 5.53
C CYS A 698 -3.63 35.05 5.78
N PHE A 699 -2.94 34.77 6.89
CA PHE A 699 -2.33 33.47 7.14
C PHE A 699 -3.36 32.37 7.49
N ASN A 700 -3.46 31.32 6.67
CA ASN A 700 -4.22 30.12 7.00
C ASN A 700 -3.38 29.15 7.86
N ILE A 701 -3.62 29.16 9.17
CA ILE A 701 -2.83 28.38 10.14
C ILE A 701 -2.85 26.87 9.85
N LYS A 702 -3.98 26.31 9.38
CA LYS A 702 -4.14 24.86 9.15
C LYS A 702 -3.25 24.36 8.03
N GLU A 703 -3.22 25.08 6.93
CA GLU A 703 -2.54 24.65 5.70
C GLU A 703 -1.04 24.97 5.74
N GLN A 704 -0.66 25.96 6.55
CA GLN A 704 0.67 26.57 6.48
C GLN A 704 1.56 26.33 7.70
N PHE A 705 1.20 25.38 8.56
CA PHE A 705 1.97 25.01 9.75
C PHE A 705 3.46 24.69 9.46
N HIS A 706 3.77 24.11 8.30
CA HIS A 706 5.16 23.81 7.91
C HIS A 706 5.99 25.07 7.60
N LEU A 707 5.37 26.15 7.13
CA LEU A 707 6.03 27.43 6.89
C LEU A 707 6.48 28.06 8.21
N MET A 708 5.71 27.90 9.27
CA MET A 708 6.03 28.43 10.61
C MET A 708 7.34 27.88 11.18
N LYS A 709 7.62 26.58 11.02
CA LYS A 709 8.91 25.99 11.40
C LYS A 709 10.08 26.53 10.57
N TYR A 710 9.82 26.98 9.35
CA TYR A 710 10.84 27.57 8.48
C TYR A 710 11.14 29.02 8.88
N LEU A 711 10.12 29.78 9.29
CA LEU A 711 10.26 31.17 9.77
C LEU A 711 11.12 31.29 11.02
N ARG A 712 11.16 30.27 11.90
CA ARG A 712 12.07 30.24 13.06
C ARG A 712 13.55 30.40 12.71
N LYS A 713 13.96 30.08 11.48
CA LYS A 713 15.36 30.31 11.03
C LYS A 713 15.69 31.78 10.80
N TYR A 714 14.68 32.64 10.84
CA TYR A 714 14.77 34.08 10.61
C TYR A 714 14.34 34.85 11.86
N GLU A 715 14.46 34.23 13.04
CA GLU A 715 14.21 34.87 14.34
C GLU A 715 15.06 36.13 14.55
N HIS A 716 16.27 36.18 13.99
CA HIS A 716 17.14 37.37 14.01
C HIS A 716 16.58 38.58 13.24
N LEU A 717 15.50 38.40 12.48
CA LEU A 717 14.82 39.45 11.72
C LEU A 717 13.54 39.96 12.42
N GLY A 718 13.25 39.53 13.65
CA GLY A 718 12.08 39.99 14.41
C GLY A 718 10.73 39.42 13.95
N LEU A 719 10.71 38.59 12.89
CA LEU A 719 9.48 38.05 12.28
C LEU A 719 8.69 37.19 13.26
N VAL A 720 9.37 36.33 14.01
CA VAL A 720 8.73 35.38 14.95
C VAL A 720 8.03 36.15 16.07
N GLN A 721 8.67 37.19 16.60
CA GLN A 721 8.14 38.01 17.68
C GLN A 721 6.86 38.74 17.24
N LYS A 722 6.86 39.39 16.06
CA LYS A 722 5.67 40.05 15.50
C LYS A 722 4.50 39.07 15.32
N ILE A 723 4.76 37.90 14.72
CA ILE A 723 3.74 36.85 14.51
C ILE A 723 3.21 36.32 15.86
N SER A 724 4.10 35.99 16.80
CA SER A 724 3.74 35.48 18.12
C SER A 724 2.90 36.48 18.91
N SER A 725 3.27 37.76 18.92
CA SER A 725 2.53 38.81 19.63
C SER A 725 1.10 38.99 19.07
N TYR A 726 0.94 38.94 17.75
CA TYR A 726 -0.40 39.01 17.13
C TYR A 726 -1.28 37.82 17.55
N TYR A 727 -0.73 36.60 17.46
CA TYR A 727 -1.50 35.40 17.77
C TYR A 727 -1.73 35.16 19.26
N LEU A 728 -0.87 35.67 20.15
CA LEU A 728 -1.15 35.70 21.59
C LEU A 728 -2.38 36.57 21.90
N LYS A 729 -2.51 37.74 21.27
CA LYS A 729 -3.71 38.58 21.40
C LYS A 729 -4.97 37.85 20.90
N LYS A 730 -4.88 37.18 19.74
CA LYS A 730 -5.99 36.39 19.18
C LYS A 730 -6.33 35.13 20.00
N LEU A 731 -5.35 34.54 20.69
CA LEU A 731 -5.60 33.41 21.58
C LEU A 731 -6.52 33.82 22.74
N ILE A 732 -6.39 35.05 23.25
CA ILE A 732 -7.18 35.55 24.39
C ILE A 732 -8.54 36.12 23.94
N ASP A 733 -8.64 36.65 22.72
CA ASP A 733 -9.85 37.25 22.14
C ASP A 733 -11.08 36.32 22.17
N ILE A 734 -12.09 36.63 22.98
CA ILE A 734 -13.29 35.77 23.19
C ILE A 734 -14.03 35.48 21.88
N ASN A 735 -13.94 36.36 20.89
CA ASN A 735 -14.65 36.23 19.61
C ASN A 735 -13.90 35.37 18.59
N ASP A 736 -12.64 34.97 18.84
CA ASP A 736 -11.88 34.13 17.93
C ASP A 736 -12.02 32.64 18.28
N ASP A 737 -12.80 31.90 17.50
CA ASP A 737 -13.03 30.47 17.73
C ASP A 737 -11.85 29.55 17.31
N ARG A 738 -10.78 30.09 16.71
CA ARG A 738 -9.63 29.31 16.18
C ARG A 738 -8.58 28.97 17.23
N LYS A 739 -8.99 28.73 18.48
CA LYS A 739 -8.09 28.54 19.63
C LYS A 739 -7.13 27.38 19.43
N ASP A 740 -7.63 26.25 18.91
CA ASP A 740 -6.84 25.04 18.65
C ASP A 740 -5.71 25.34 17.64
N GLU A 741 -6.03 25.98 16.53
CA GLU A 741 -5.07 26.33 15.47
C GLU A 741 -4.00 27.30 15.99
N ILE A 742 -4.42 28.34 16.71
CA ILE A 742 -3.53 29.35 17.29
C ILE A 742 -2.57 28.70 18.29
N ALA A 743 -3.07 27.86 19.20
CA ALA A 743 -2.23 27.17 20.17
C ALA A 743 -1.21 26.24 19.50
N HIS A 744 -1.61 25.52 18.42
CA HIS A 744 -0.69 24.71 17.63
C HIS A 744 0.44 25.54 17.03
N LEU A 745 0.10 26.69 16.43
CA LEU A 745 1.07 27.62 15.85
C LEU A 745 2.03 28.14 16.91
N LEU A 746 1.51 28.62 18.05
CA LEU A 746 2.32 29.13 19.16
C LEU A 746 3.26 28.07 19.73
N ALA A 747 2.80 26.83 19.89
CA ALA A 747 3.65 25.70 20.30
C ALA A 747 4.82 25.44 19.34
N ALA A 748 4.65 25.75 18.05
CA ALA A 748 5.70 25.57 17.06
C ALA A 748 6.69 26.74 16.99
N ILE A 749 6.23 27.98 17.22
CA ILE A 749 7.01 29.21 16.98
C ILE A 749 7.61 29.86 18.23
N LEU A 750 6.93 29.79 19.39
CA LEU A 750 7.38 30.47 20.60
C LEU A 750 8.72 29.89 21.08
N PRO A 751 9.59 30.72 21.68
CA PRO A 751 10.75 30.23 22.42
C PRO A 751 10.33 29.25 23.51
N LYS A 752 11.22 28.30 23.85
CA LYS A 752 10.96 27.25 24.86
C LYS A 752 10.45 27.84 26.17
N SER A 753 11.11 28.87 26.69
CA SER A 753 10.75 29.53 27.96
C SER A 753 9.34 30.09 27.93
N ASP A 754 8.96 30.73 26.84
CA ASP A 754 7.73 31.52 26.74
C ASP A 754 6.54 30.60 26.52
N TYR A 755 6.71 29.54 25.73
CA TYR A 755 5.69 28.51 25.58
C TYR A 755 5.42 27.75 26.89
N LEU A 756 6.47 27.41 27.64
CA LEU A 756 6.29 26.74 28.94
C LEU A 756 5.58 27.64 29.95
N LYS A 757 5.88 28.95 29.97
CA LYS A 757 5.15 29.94 30.77
C LYS A 757 3.67 30.00 30.39
N LEU A 758 3.37 30.09 29.09
CA LEU A 758 1.99 30.08 28.59
C LEU A 758 1.24 28.81 28.98
N LEU A 759 1.89 27.64 28.91
CA LEU A 759 1.29 26.38 29.35
C LEU A 759 1.01 26.37 30.86
N ASP A 760 1.95 26.83 31.69
CA ASP A 760 1.79 26.80 33.14
C ASP A 760 0.72 27.79 33.63
N GLU A 761 0.64 28.96 33.00
CA GLU A 761 -0.36 30.01 33.31
C GLU A 761 -1.80 29.49 33.18
N TYR A 762 -2.06 28.66 32.18
CA TYR A 762 -3.39 28.11 31.90
C TYR A 762 -3.61 26.71 32.50
N VAL A 763 -2.78 26.26 33.45
CA VAL A 763 -3.05 24.98 34.13
C VAL A 763 -4.40 25.07 34.87
N PRO A 764 -5.30 24.08 34.71
CA PRO A 764 -6.57 24.07 35.41
C PRO A 764 -6.38 24.05 36.93
N LYS A 765 -6.97 25.02 37.63
CA LYS A 765 -6.89 25.15 39.10
C LYS A 765 -7.82 24.19 39.84
N PHE A 766 -8.87 23.68 39.19
CA PHE A 766 -9.87 22.79 39.80
C PHE A 766 -10.10 21.52 38.97
N GLU A 767 -10.38 20.39 39.62
CA GLU A 767 -10.62 19.10 38.95
C GLU A 767 -12.00 18.99 38.30
N LYS A 768 -13.00 19.80 38.71
CA LYS A 768 -14.35 19.84 38.11
C LYS A 768 -14.78 21.29 37.86
N HIS A 769 -14.89 21.70 36.60
CA HIS A 769 -15.62 22.90 36.21
C HIS A 769 -16.97 22.52 35.62
N TYR A 770 -18.06 22.97 36.24
CA TYR A 770 -19.40 22.87 35.66
C TYR A 770 -19.58 23.96 34.59
N LEU A 771 -19.35 23.61 33.32
CA LEU A 771 -19.42 24.55 32.19
C LEU A 771 -20.82 25.12 31.92
N MET A 772 -21.88 24.47 32.45
CA MET A 772 -23.27 24.89 32.21
C MET A 772 -23.61 26.23 32.87
N THR A 773 -22.98 26.56 33.99
CA THR A 773 -23.20 27.82 34.75
C THR A 773 -22.03 28.81 34.63
N ALA A 774 -21.03 28.50 33.81
CA ALA A 774 -19.82 29.32 33.67
C ALA A 774 -20.07 30.57 32.81
N SER A 775 -19.41 31.67 33.19
CA SER A 775 -19.34 32.91 32.41
C SER A 775 -18.71 32.69 31.03
N LEU A 776 -18.91 33.63 30.10
CA LEU A 776 -18.33 33.53 28.76
C LEU A 776 -16.79 33.54 28.80
N GLU A 777 -16.21 34.28 29.74
CA GLU A 777 -14.76 34.34 30.00
C GLU A 777 -14.22 33.00 30.49
N GLU A 778 -14.87 32.36 31.46
CA GLU A 778 -14.48 31.04 31.95
C GLU A 778 -14.60 29.97 30.86
N LYS A 779 -15.63 30.04 30.01
CA LYS A 779 -15.77 29.17 28.83
C LYS A 779 -14.63 29.39 27.84
N ASN A 780 -14.23 30.64 27.60
CA ASN A 780 -13.11 30.96 26.72
C ASN A 780 -11.77 30.44 27.30
N VAL A 781 -11.52 30.66 28.58
CA VAL A 781 -10.35 30.09 29.28
C VAL A 781 -10.34 28.57 29.13
N HIS A 782 -11.47 27.89 29.32
CA HIS A 782 -11.55 26.44 29.12
C HIS A 782 -11.23 26.01 27.68
N LYS A 783 -11.72 26.75 26.67
CA LYS A 783 -11.34 26.52 25.25
C LYS A 783 -9.83 26.66 25.04
N ILE A 784 -9.20 27.68 25.62
CA ILE A 784 -7.74 27.89 25.56
C ILE A 784 -7.01 26.72 26.23
N GLN A 785 -7.46 26.26 27.40
CA GLN A 785 -6.87 25.12 28.10
C GLN A 785 -6.94 23.83 27.27
N ILE A 786 -8.06 23.57 26.60
CA ILE A 786 -8.21 22.43 25.68
C ILE A 786 -7.20 22.55 24.53
N ALA A 787 -7.10 23.73 23.92
CA ALA A 787 -6.21 24.00 22.80
C ALA A 787 -4.73 23.83 23.17
N LEU A 788 -4.33 24.39 24.32
CA LEU A 788 -2.97 24.27 24.85
C LEU A 788 -2.61 22.82 25.17
N ALA A 789 -3.51 22.07 25.83
CA ALA A 789 -3.31 20.65 26.12
C ALA A 789 -3.06 19.81 24.85
N LYS A 790 -3.81 20.08 23.76
CA LYS A 790 -3.60 19.42 22.46
C LYS A 790 -2.32 19.88 21.74
N SER A 791 -1.86 21.10 22.01
CA SER A 791 -0.77 21.73 21.28
C SER A 791 0.63 21.20 21.62
N VAL A 792 0.82 20.64 22.82
CA VAL A 792 2.14 20.17 23.30
C VAL A 792 2.82 19.22 22.33
N ARG A 793 2.06 18.37 21.62
CA ARG A 793 2.57 17.45 20.59
C ARG A 793 3.32 18.12 19.42
N PHE A 794 3.11 19.43 19.23
CA PHE A 794 3.74 20.22 18.17
C PHE A 794 4.98 20.99 18.63
N SER A 795 5.21 21.06 19.95
CA SER A 795 6.35 21.74 20.55
C SER A 795 7.66 20.98 20.33
N THR A 796 8.79 21.65 20.55
CA THR A 796 10.12 21.02 20.53
C THR A 796 10.63 20.63 21.93
N CYS A 797 9.92 21.02 22.99
CA CYS A 797 10.36 20.88 24.40
C CYS A 797 9.54 19.84 25.18
N HIS A 798 9.37 18.63 24.63
CA HIS A 798 8.54 17.58 25.22
C HIS A 798 8.96 17.20 26.66
N LEU A 799 10.26 17.11 26.92
CA LEU A 799 10.80 16.75 28.23
C LEU A 799 10.35 17.73 29.32
N ASP A 800 10.51 19.03 29.06
CA ASP A 800 10.17 20.10 30.01
C ASP A 800 8.66 20.37 30.08
N ALA A 801 7.93 20.12 28.98
CA ALA A 801 6.48 20.29 28.94
C ALA A 801 5.74 19.15 29.64
N LEU A 802 6.32 17.95 29.76
CA LEU A 802 5.66 16.78 30.33
C LEU A 802 5.17 17.00 31.78
N PRO A 803 5.96 17.56 32.72
CA PRO A 803 5.47 17.86 34.07
C PRO A 803 4.26 18.78 34.10
N ILE A 804 4.21 19.80 33.22
CA ILE A 804 3.08 20.72 33.10
C ILE A 804 1.87 19.99 32.51
N LEU A 805 2.08 19.22 31.44
CA LEU A 805 1.04 18.41 30.79
C LEU A 805 0.42 17.40 31.76
N LEU A 806 1.19 16.81 32.68
CA LEU A 806 0.65 15.94 33.71
C LEU A 806 -0.37 16.65 34.63
N LYS A 807 -0.19 17.96 34.89
CA LYS A 807 -1.20 18.76 35.61
C LYS A 807 -2.50 18.87 34.81
N TYR A 808 -2.42 19.06 33.49
CA TYR A 808 -3.61 19.00 32.60
C TYR A 808 -4.27 17.62 32.61
N CYS A 809 -3.48 16.55 32.66
CA CYS A 809 -3.99 15.19 32.75
C CYS A 809 -4.76 14.93 34.07
N LYS A 810 -4.49 15.68 35.14
CA LYS A 810 -5.19 15.58 36.43
C LYS A 810 -6.61 16.18 36.44
N SER A 811 -6.98 16.99 35.46
CA SER A 811 -8.33 17.57 35.35
C SER A 811 -9.27 16.78 34.42
N THR A 812 -10.45 17.35 34.12
CA THR A 812 -11.35 16.88 33.06
C THR A 812 -10.74 16.91 31.65
N LEU A 813 -9.58 17.58 31.48
CA LEU A 813 -8.89 17.74 30.19
C LEU A 813 -8.01 16.55 29.78
N PHE A 814 -8.03 15.45 30.55
CA PHE A 814 -7.24 14.25 30.24
C PHE A 814 -7.45 13.76 28.80
N ARG A 815 -8.70 13.71 28.32
CA ARG A 815 -9.02 13.24 26.95
C ARG A 815 -8.39 14.14 25.88
N SER A 816 -8.39 15.47 26.09
CA SER A 816 -7.77 16.44 25.19
C SER A 816 -6.23 16.36 25.21
N SER A 817 -5.66 15.99 26.37
CA SER A 817 -4.22 15.87 26.59
C SER A 817 -3.63 14.55 26.04
N LEU A 818 -4.46 13.56 25.73
CA LEU A 818 -4.03 12.19 25.47
C LEU A 818 -3.04 12.09 24.30
N PHE A 819 -3.33 12.72 23.16
CA PHE A 819 -2.42 12.69 22.00
C PHE A 819 -1.08 13.34 22.32
N SER A 820 -1.07 14.43 23.10
CA SER A 820 0.14 15.07 23.59
C SER A 820 0.93 14.16 24.54
N LEU A 821 0.25 13.40 25.40
CA LEU A 821 0.89 12.46 26.31
C LEU A 821 1.61 11.34 25.53
N TYR A 822 0.93 10.67 24.59
CA TYR A 822 1.56 9.66 23.73
C TYR A 822 2.70 10.27 22.88
N SER A 823 2.52 11.51 22.41
CA SER A 823 3.55 12.24 21.66
C SER A 823 4.81 12.49 22.50
N CYS A 824 4.65 12.83 23.79
CA CYS A 824 5.75 13.01 24.74
C CYS A 824 6.45 11.68 25.05
N PHE A 825 5.69 10.63 25.38
CA PHE A 825 6.24 9.30 25.70
C PHE A 825 7.09 8.72 24.56
N ASN A 826 6.73 8.98 23.30
CA ASN A 826 7.52 8.55 22.14
C ASN A 826 8.84 9.32 21.95
N ARG A 827 8.95 10.55 22.49
CA ARG A 827 10.05 11.48 22.25
C ARG A 827 10.96 11.73 23.45
N ILE A 828 10.57 11.26 24.63
CA ILE A 828 11.36 11.34 25.85
C ILE A 828 12.08 10.00 26.05
N PRO A 829 13.31 10.00 26.60
CA PRO A 829 14.00 8.78 27.00
C PRO A 829 13.20 7.92 27.97
N GLU A 830 13.24 6.60 27.78
CA GLU A 830 12.58 5.61 28.64
C GLU A 830 12.95 5.77 30.11
N LYS A 831 14.24 5.90 30.43
CA LYS A 831 14.71 6.05 31.82
C LYS A 831 14.10 7.26 32.53
N THR A 832 13.78 8.32 31.78
CA THR A 832 13.12 9.52 32.34
C THR A 832 11.63 9.31 32.58
N LEU A 833 11.01 8.34 31.90
CA LEU A 833 9.57 8.07 31.97
C LEU A 833 9.19 7.10 33.09
N GLU A 834 10.13 6.37 33.69
CA GLU A 834 9.86 5.39 34.77
C GLU A 834 9.06 6.02 35.92
N ASN A 835 9.53 7.16 36.44
CA ASN A 835 8.87 7.88 37.54
C ASN A 835 7.50 8.44 37.12
N VAL A 836 7.37 8.88 35.87
CA VAL A 836 6.13 9.43 35.29
C VAL A 836 5.07 8.33 35.20
N LEU A 837 5.46 7.12 34.81
CA LEU A 837 4.56 5.98 34.73
C LEU A 837 3.98 5.62 36.09
N GLY A 838 4.80 5.62 37.15
CA GLY A 838 4.36 5.41 38.53
C GLY A 838 3.22 6.36 38.92
N HIS A 839 3.42 7.67 38.71
CA HIS A 839 2.38 8.66 39.00
C HIS A 839 1.10 8.45 38.19
N LEU A 840 1.17 8.09 36.90
CA LEU A 840 -0.05 7.86 36.10
C LEU A 840 -0.83 6.62 36.55
N LEU A 841 -0.16 5.64 37.16
CA LEU A 841 -0.77 4.41 37.71
C LEU A 841 -1.49 4.62 39.03
N GLU A 842 -1.16 5.67 39.79
CA GLU A 842 -1.80 6.02 41.07
C GLU A 842 -3.11 6.83 40.89
N ASN A 843 -3.46 7.16 39.65
CA ASN A 843 -4.55 8.08 39.32
C ASN A 843 -5.90 7.36 39.04
N LEU A 844 -6.94 8.10 38.61
CA LEU A 844 -8.22 7.54 38.19
C LEU A 844 -8.09 6.42 37.15
N VAL A 845 -9.04 5.46 37.18
CA VAL A 845 -9.11 4.26 36.33
C VAL A 845 -8.88 4.55 34.84
N SER A 846 -9.38 5.67 34.31
CA SER A 846 -9.17 6.05 32.90
C SER A 846 -7.69 6.30 32.54
N ARG A 847 -6.92 6.91 33.45
CA ARG A 847 -5.48 7.21 33.26
C ARG A 847 -4.63 5.96 33.40
N ARG A 848 -4.96 5.11 34.37
CA ARG A 848 -4.28 3.81 34.59
C ARG A 848 -4.35 2.92 33.35
N LYS A 849 -5.50 2.87 32.66
CA LYS A 849 -5.66 2.15 31.38
C LYS A 849 -4.67 2.60 30.32
N HIS A 850 -4.51 3.91 30.12
CA HIS A 850 -3.57 4.43 29.13
C HIS A 850 -2.11 4.23 29.56
N SER A 851 -1.85 4.24 30.87
CA SER A 851 -0.53 3.94 31.43
C SER A 851 -0.08 2.51 31.07
N ILE A 852 -0.99 1.54 31.09
CA ILE A 852 -0.70 0.15 30.67
C ILE A 852 -0.27 0.11 29.19
N PHE A 853 -0.99 0.80 28.30
CA PHE A 853 -0.62 0.85 26.88
C PHE A 853 0.68 1.63 26.63
N LEU A 854 0.92 2.71 27.37
CA LEU A 854 2.18 3.45 27.31
C LEU A 854 3.35 2.60 27.84
N ALA A 855 3.11 1.79 28.87
CA ALA A 855 4.10 0.86 29.40
C ALA A 855 4.54 -0.15 28.32
N ALA A 856 3.57 -0.80 27.67
CA ALA A 856 3.80 -1.76 26.60
C ALA A 856 4.48 -1.15 25.35
N LEU A 857 4.38 0.17 25.16
CA LEU A 857 4.93 0.88 24.01
C LEU A 857 6.41 1.26 24.21
N VAL A 858 6.79 1.70 25.42
CA VAL A 858 8.08 2.36 25.67
C VAL A 858 9.08 1.49 26.41
N PHE A 859 8.61 0.69 27.36
CA PHE A 859 9.49 0.05 28.32
C PHE A 859 9.95 -1.34 27.87
N PRO A 860 11.05 -1.87 28.45
CA PRO A 860 11.50 -3.22 28.21
C PRO A 860 10.43 -4.23 28.65
N LEU A 861 10.52 -5.43 28.09
CA LEU A 861 9.58 -6.50 28.38
C LEU A 861 9.46 -6.78 29.88
N LYS A 862 10.60 -6.84 30.57
CA LYS A 862 10.66 -7.14 32.00
C LYS A 862 9.80 -6.16 32.80
N THR A 863 9.95 -4.86 32.55
CA THR A 863 9.18 -3.80 33.21
C THR A 863 7.69 -3.89 32.90
N HIS A 864 7.32 -4.20 31.65
CA HIS A 864 5.92 -4.38 31.31
C HIS A 864 5.29 -5.57 32.05
N LYS A 865 6.02 -6.70 32.13
CA LYS A 865 5.60 -7.89 32.86
C LYS A 865 5.45 -7.62 34.36
N GLU A 866 6.46 -7.03 34.99
CA GLU A 866 6.42 -6.68 36.42
C GLU A 866 5.25 -5.74 36.76
N LEU A 867 4.98 -4.78 35.88
CA LEU A 867 3.83 -3.89 36.02
C LEU A 867 2.51 -4.65 35.87
N ALA A 868 2.45 -5.59 34.93
CA ALA A 868 1.27 -6.40 34.69
C ALA A 868 0.97 -7.30 35.90
N ASP A 869 1.98 -8.03 36.39
CA ASP A 869 1.83 -8.98 37.50
C ASP A 869 1.37 -8.23 38.76
N ARG A 870 1.99 -7.08 39.05
CA ARG A 870 1.58 -6.20 40.16
C ARG A 870 0.13 -5.72 40.03
N LEU A 871 -0.34 -5.38 38.83
CA LEU A 871 -1.72 -4.92 38.63
C LEU A 871 -2.73 -6.06 38.68
N LEU A 872 -2.35 -7.26 38.23
CA LEU A 872 -3.21 -8.43 38.28
C LEU A 872 -3.48 -8.87 39.72
N GLU A 873 -2.45 -8.85 40.58
CA GLU A 873 -2.54 -9.24 41.99
C GLU A 873 -3.27 -8.21 42.86
N ASN A 874 -3.01 -6.91 42.65
CA ASN A 874 -3.41 -5.86 43.60
C ASN A 874 -4.61 -5.01 43.15
N ASP A 875 -5.08 -5.13 41.91
CA ASP A 875 -6.15 -4.28 41.37
C ASP A 875 -7.47 -5.03 41.19
N GLU A 876 -8.47 -4.69 41.99
CA GLU A 876 -9.81 -5.28 41.91
C GLU A 876 -10.65 -4.73 40.75
N ASN A 877 -10.21 -3.68 40.05
CA ASN A 877 -11.02 -3.04 39.02
C ASN A 877 -11.07 -3.87 37.72
N ASN A 878 -12.23 -4.48 37.43
CA ASN A 878 -12.48 -5.24 36.18
C ASN A 878 -12.13 -4.46 34.90
N SER A 879 -12.25 -3.14 34.91
CA SER A 879 -11.87 -2.33 33.75
C SER A 879 -10.36 -2.28 33.55
N ILE A 880 -9.55 -2.33 34.62
CA ILE A 880 -8.09 -2.38 34.52
C ILE A 880 -7.64 -3.77 34.06
N LYS A 881 -8.13 -4.83 34.71
CA LYS A 881 -7.87 -6.24 34.32
C LYS A 881 -8.16 -6.48 32.83
N ARG A 882 -9.29 -5.97 32.34
CA ARG A 882 -9.61 -5.99 30.90
C ARG A 882 -8.56 -5.33 30.01
N HIS A 883 -8.12 -4.11 30.31
CA HIS A 883 -7.13 -3.44 29.44
C HIS A 883 -5.74 -4.06 29.56
N LEU A 884 -5.44 -4.63 30.72
CA LEU A 884 -4.24 -5.41 30.94
C LEU A 884 -4.20 -6.65 30.05
N PHE A 885 -5.27 -7.45 30.06
CA PHE A 885 -5.43 -8.60 29.17
C PHE A 885 -5.32 -8.18 27.69
N ILE A 886 -6.03 -7.12 27.27
CA ILE A 886 -5.97 -6.63 25.88
C ILE A 886 -4.54 -6.22 25.50
N SER A 887 -3.80 -5.58 26.42
CA SER A 887 -2.41 -5.19 26.19
C SER A 887 -1.52 -6.42 25.99
N ILE A 888 -1.63 -7.43 26.86
CA ILE A 888 -0.84 -8.67 26.80
C ILE A 888 -1.19 -9.48 25.55
N TYR A 889 -2.48 -9.65 25.25
CA TYR A 889 -2.95 -10.33 24.04
C TYR A 889 -2.37 -9.68 22.77
N LYS A 890 -2.49 -8.35 22.64
CA LYS A 890 -1.88 -7.62 21.52
C LYS A 890 -0.37 -7.74 21.48
N TYR A 891 0.28 -7.77 22.64
CA TYR A 891 1.72 -7.94 22.73
C TYR A 891 2.16 -9.34 22.28
N PHE A 892 1.44 -10.41 22.65
CA PHE A 892 1.68 -11.77 22.17
C PHE A 892 1.50 -11.88 20.66
N LEU A 893 0.45 -11.29 20.08
CA LEU A 893 0.25 -11.28 18.63
C LEU A 893 1.43 -10.63 17.88
N LYS A 894 2.04 -9.60 18.47
CA LYS A 894 3.25 -8.95 17.94
C LYS A 894 4.52 -9.77 18.18
N ASN A 895 4.53 -10.62 19.20
CA ASN A 895 5.70 -11.36 19.67
C ASN A 895 5.32 -12.83 19.96
N PRO A 896 5.18 -13.69 18.93
CA PRO A 896 4.69 -15.05 19.14
C PRO A 896 5.81 -16.00 19.60
N GLU A 897 6.16 -15.96 20.89
CA GLU A 897 7.11 -16.88 21.55
C GLU A 897 6.47 -17.59 22.74
N GLU A 898 7.02 -18.75 23.09
CA GLU A 898 6.55 -19.58 24.21
C GLU A 898 6.51 -18.79 25.52
N LYS A 899 7.52 -17.96 25.79
CA LYS A 899 7.54 -17.12 27.00
C LYS A 899 6.38 -16.12 27.07
N PHE A 900 5.91 -15.63 25.92
CA PHE A 900 4.79 -14.68 25.83
C PHE A 900 3.45 -15.39 25.83
N TRP A 901 3.40 -16.56 25.20
CA TRP A 901 2.29 -17.49 25.32
C TRP A 901 2.02 -17.81 26.79
N ASN A 902 3.04 -18.20 27.56
CA ASN A 902 2.89 -18.53 28.97
C ASN A 902 2.32 -17.35 29.78
N ILE A 903 2.77 -16.12 29.51
CA ILE A 903 2.20 -14.92 30.14
C ILE A 903 0.73 -14.78 29.75
N LEU A 904 0.39 -14.83 28.45
CA LEU A 904 -1.01 -14.73 28.03
C LEU A 904 -1.88 -15.84 28.65
N GLU A 905 -1.38 -17.07 28.69
CA GLU A 905 -2.05 -18.24 29.23
C GLU A 905 -2.36 -18.08 30.72
N THR A 906 -1.39 -17.64 31.54
CA THR A 906 -1.63 -17.33 32.95
C THR A 906 -2.73 -16.29 33.12
N TYR A 907 -2.77 -15.27 32.27
CA TYR A 907 -3.79 -14.22 32.37
C TYR A 907 -5.16 -14.67 31.88
N MET A 908 -5.23 -15.65 30.98
CA MET A 908 -6.51 -16.26 30.58
C MET A 908 -7.19 -16.98 31.76
N ASP A 909 -6.41 -17.56 32.68
CA ASP A 909 -6.93 -18.24 33.88
C ASP A 909 -7.61 -17.30 34.88
N HIS A 910 -7.34 -16.00 34.79
CA HIS A 910 -7.93 -14.99 35.67
C HIS A 910 -9.13 -14.26 35.04
N LEU A 911 -9.57 -14.65 33.84
CA LEU A 911 -10.70 -14.03 33.16
C LEU A 911 -12.02 -14.38 33.82
N THR A 912 -12.91 -13.40 33.90
CA THR A 912 -14.27 -13.57 34.44
C THR A 912 -15.34 -13.27 33.39
N LEU A 913 -16.58 -13.72 33.64
CA LEU A 913 -17.73 -13.45 32.77
C LEU A 913 -18.01 -11.96 32.53
N TYR A 914 -17.66 -11.10 33.49
CA TYR A 914 -17.88 -9.65 33.37
C TYR A 914 -16.94 -8.98 32.36
N GLU A 915 -15.93 -9.69 31.86
CA GLU A 915 -14.93 -9.21 30.91
C GLU A 915 -15.27 -9.58 29.46
N THR A 916 -16.54 -9.42 29.07
CA THR A 916 -17.07 -9.80 27.75
C THR A 916 -16.25 -9.34 26.54
N LYS A 917 -15.58 -8.18 26.60
CA LYS A 917 -14.68 -7.73 25.52
C LYS A 917 -13.40 -8.56 25.42
N SER A 918 -12.83 -8.99 26.55
CA SER A 918 -11.67 -9.89 26.57
C SER A 918 -12.05 -11.26 26.02
N LEU A 919 -13.19 -11.81 26.48
CA LEU A 919 -13.72 -13.08 25.98
C LEU A 919 -14.05 -13.04 24.48
N ASN A 920 -14.55 -11.90 23.98
CA ASN A 920 -14.80 -11.71 22.54
C ASN A 920 -13.53 -11.72 21.68
N LEU A 921 -12.36 -11.36 22.23
CA LEU A 921 -11.07 -11.48 21.55
C LEU A 921 -10.59 -12.92 21.51
N LEU A 922 -10.96 -13.73 22.50
CA LEU A 922 -10.64 -15.15 22.51
C LEU A 922 -11.40 -15.94 21.44
N ALA A 923 -12.57 -15.46 21.03
CA ALA A 923 -13.42 -16.09 20.01
C ALA A 923 -12.96 -15.87 18.56
N ASP A 924 -11.74 -15.39 18.32
CA ASP A 924 -11.16 -15.21 16.98
C ASP A 924 -9.81 -15.93 16.87
N VAL A 925 -9.82 -17.11 16.24
CA VAL A 925 -8.66 -17.99 16.09
C VAL A 925 -7.78 -17.55 14.93
N HIS A 926 -8.36 -16.90 13.93
CA HIS A 926 -7.68 -16.60 12.67
C HIS A 926 -6.50 -15.64 12.86
N VAL A 927 -6.58 -14.76 13.87
CA VAL A 927 -5.49 -13.81 14.20
C VAL A 927 -4.33 -14.47 14.96
N ILE A 928 -4.49 -15.70 15.44
CA ILE A 928 -3.48 -16.41 16.23
C ILE A 928 -2.43 -17.04 15.30
N PRO A 929 -1.13 -16.91 15.61
CA PRO A 929 -0.09 -17.56 14.83
C PRO A 929 -0.25 -19.09 14.80
N GLU A 930 -0.05 -19.69 13.63
CA GLU A 930 -0.29 -21.12 13.34
C GLU A 930 0.24 -22.07 14.43
N LYS A 931 1.49 -21.87 14.85
CA LYS A 931 2.17 -22.68 15.86
C LYS A 931 1.42 -22.74 17.21
N TYR A 932 0.66 -21.72 17.55
CA TYR A 932 -0.07 -21.62 18.82
C TYR A 932 -1.58 -21.84 18.67
N LYS A 933 -2.13 -22.00 17.45
CA LYS A 933 -3.57 -22.16 17.23
C LYS A 933 -4.17 -23.31 18.04
N SER A 934 -3.56 -24.50 18.00
CA SER A 934 -4.05 -25.65 18.77
C SER A 934 -3.96 -25.43 20.29
N LYS A 935 -2.85 -24.85 20.80
CA LYS A 935 -2.70 -24.52 22.23
C LYS A 935 -3.75 -23.49 22.66
N PHE A 936 -3.94 -22.45 21.86
CA PHE A 936 -4.91 -21.39 22.08
C PHE A 936 -6.33 -21.92 22.09
N MET A 937 -6.73 -22.68 21.08
CA MET A 937 -8.05 -23.30 21.01
C MET A 937 -8.33 -24.14 22.25
N LYS A 938 -7.38 -25.02 22.63
CA LYS A 938 -7.52 -25.83 23.84
C LYS A 938 -7.73 -24.97 25.09
N LYS A 939 -6.90 -23.93 25.27
CA LYS A 939 -7.00 -23.05 26.44
C LYS A 939 -8.31 -22.27 26.47
N VAL A 940 -8.74 -21.71 25.35
CA VAL A 940 -9.99 -20.94 25.26
C VAL A 940 -11.21 -21.83 25.50
N CYS A 941 -11.23 -23.05 24.96
CA CYS A 941 -12.28 -24.02 25.25
C CYS A 941 -12.35 -24.31 26.75
N ASN A 942 -11.22 -24.60 27.40
CA ASN A 942 -11.17 -24.84 28.84
C ASN A 942 -11.68 -23.63 29.65
N VAL A 943 -11.27 -22.41 29.30
CA VAL A 943 -11.74 -21.18 29.98
C VAL A 943 -13.25 -21.01 29.82
N PHE A 944 -13.80 -21.23 28.62
CA PHE A 944 -15.25 -21.15 28.40
C PHE A 944 -16.02 -22.27 29.12
N GLU A 945 -15.44 -23.46 29.25
CA GLU A 945 -16.00 -24.57 30.02
C GLU A 945 -16.01 -24.28 31.52
N GLU A 946 -14.89 -23.85 32.09
CA GLU A 946 -14.79 -23.48 33.51
C GLU A 946 -15.78 -22.37 33.86
N LEU A 947 -15.87 -21.32 33.03
CA LEU A 947 -16.87 -20.26 33.19
C LEU A 947 -18.30 -20.77 33.01
N TYR A 948 -18.53 -21.77 32.16
CA TYR A 948 -19.86 -22.37 32.02
C TYR A 948 -20.27 -23.15 33.27
N TYR A 949 -19.35 -23.93 33.85
CA TYR A 949 -19.60 -24.69 35.08
C TYR A 949 -19.81 -23.80 36.31
N ILE A 950 -18.99 -22.76 36.49
CA ILE A 950 -19.09 -21.85 37.64
C ILE A 950 -20.48 -21.18 37.69
N PHE A 951 -21.06 -20.89 36.53
CA PHE A 951 -22.34 -20.18 36.41
C PHE A 951 -23.46 -21.09 35.90
N TYR A 952 -23.32 -22.41 36.07
CA TYR A 952 -24.30 -23.38 35.61
C TYR A 952 -25.68 -23.14 36.25
N ASP A 953 -25.71 -22.80 37.55
CA ASP A 953 -26.93 -22.53 38.31
C ASP A 953 -27.37 -21.05 38.27
N GLU A 954 -26.55 -20.16 37.72
CA GLU A 954 -26.81 -18.71 37.68
C GLU A 954 -27.19 -18.24 36.27
N ASN A 955 -28.48 -17.94 36.08
CA ASN A 955 -29.02 -17.06 35.05
C ASN A 955 -28.85 -17.53 33.58
N TYR A 956 -29.96 -17.97 32.97
CA TYR A 956 -30.03 -18.46 31.58
C TYR A 956 -29.38 -17.53 30.53
N THR A 957 -29.36 -16.21 30.75
CA THR A 957 -28.72 -15.24 29.86
C THR A 957 -27.20 -15.42 29.78
N VAL A 958 -26.54 -15.83 30.85
CA VAL A 958 -25.08 -16.05 30.90
C VAL A 958 -24.68 -17.24 30.02
N GLN A 959 -25.43 -18.34 30.13
CA GLN A 959 -25.23 -19.55 29.33
C GLN A 959 -25.37 -19.24 27.83
N GLN A 960 -26.33 -18.41 27.44
CA GLN A 960 -26.50 -17.98 26.05
C GLN A 960 -25.31 -17.16 25.53
N VAL A 961 -24.74 -16.28 26.35
CA VAL A 961 -23.57 -15.47 25.95
C VAL A 961 -22.33 -16.35 25.76
N LEU A 962 -22.06 -17.28 26.68
CA LEU A 962 -20.95 -18.23 26.54
C LEU A 962 -21.13 -19.16 25.33
N SER A 963 -22.34 -19.68 25.10
CA SER A 963 -22.64 -20.50 23.92
C SER A 963 -22.40 -19.71 22.63
N ALA A 964 -22.87 -18.47 22.56
CA ALA A 964 -22.65 -17.60 21.39
C ALA A 964 -21.16 -17.29 21.15
N MET A 965 -20.36 -17.14 22.21
CA MET A 965 -18.90 -16.94 22.08
C MET A 965 -18.19 -18.21 21.62
N TYR A 966 -18.59 -19.38 22.12
CA TYR A 966 -18.08 -20.67 21.69
C TYR A 966 -18.43 -20.94 20.21
N ASP A 967 -19.66 -20.64 19.81
CA ASP A 967 -20.10 -20.72 18.42
C ASP A 967 -19.29 -19.79 17.53
N LYS A 968 -19.04 -18.57 17.98
CA LYS A 968 -18.18 -17.62 17.25
C LYS A 968 -16.76 -18.17 17.09
N LEU A 969 -16.20 -18.76 18.15
CA LEU A 969 -14.88 -19.41 18.12
C LEU A 969 -14.84 -20.49 17.03
N LEU A 970 -15.80 -21.42 17.04
CA LEU A 970 -15.87 -22.51 16.06
C LEU A 970 -16.10 -22.01 14.63
N LYS A 971 -16.92 -20.97 14.43
CA LYS A 971 -17.11 -20.33 13.12
C LYS A 971 -15.84 -19.68 12.58
N SER A 972 -15.00 -19.15 13.47
CA SER A 972 -13.74 -18.50 13.08
C SER A 972 -12.71 -19.48 12.51
N VAL A 973 -12.88 -20.79 12.76
CA VAL A 973 -12.02 -21.84 12.22
C VAL A 973 -12.31 -22.03 10.73
N THR A 974 -11.34 -21.67 9.91
CA THR A 974 -11.36 -21.84 8.46
C THR A 974 -11.07 -23.28 8.05
N ASP A 975 -11.22 -23.57 6.77
CA ASP A 975 -10.93 -24.89 6.21
C ASP A 975 -9.42 -25.21 6.30
N ASP A 976 -8.55 -24.19 6.21
CA ASP A 976 -7.10 -24.35 6.38
C ASP A 976 -6.69 -24.60 7.83
N ASP A 977 -7.34 -23.92 8.79
CA ASP A 977 -7.09 -24.09 10.22
C ASP A 977 -7.29 -25.55 10.67
N MET A 978 -8.22 -26.27 10.05
CA MET A 978 -8.51 -27.67 10.40
C MET A 978 -7.33 -28.62 10.24
N ARG A 979 -6.34 -28.27 9.39
CA ARG A 979 -5.14 -29.09 9.17
C ARG A 979 -4.10 -28.93 10.27
N SER A 980 -4.12 -27.83 11.01
CA SER A 980 -3.13 -27.54 12.07
C SER A 980 -3.63 -27.82 13.47
N LEU A 981 -4.95 -27.93 13.65
CA LEU A 981 -5.53 -28.39 14.91
C LEU A 981 -5.17 -29.87 15.16
N SER A 982 -4.86 -30.20 16.41
CA SER A 982 -4.57 -31.58 16.77
C SER A 982 -5.85 -32.43 16.72
N THR A 983 -5.70 -33.67 16.22
CA THR A 983 -6.82 -34.61 16.11
C THR A 983 -7.49 -34.85 17.46
N ASP A 984 -6.71 -34.96 18.53
CA ASP A 984 -7.23 -35.19 19.88
C ASP A 984 -8.07 -34.01 20.39
N LEU A 985 -7.65 -32.77 20.10
CA LEU A 985 -8.43 -31.57 20.46
C LEU A 985 -9.76 -31.52 19.72
N CYS A 986 -9.75 -31.78 18.42
CA CYS A 986 -10.99 -31.79 17.63
C CYS A 986 -11.95 -32.89 18.08
N ILE A 987 -11.42 -34.08 18.40
CA ILE A 987 -12.20 -35.19 18.97
C ILE A 987 -12.80 -34.78 20.32
N ASP A 988 -12.02 -34.14 21.20
CA ASP A 988 -12.49 -33.66 22.52
C ASP A 988 -13.64 -32.64 22.38
N ILE A 989 -13.45 -31.63 21.52
CA ILE A 989 -14.48 -30.62 21.20
C ILE A 989 -15.77 -31.26 20.69
N ILE A 990 -15.64 -32.23 19.76
CA ILE A 990 -16.80 -32.95 19.21
C ILE A 990 -17.44 -33.81 20.30
N GLY A 991 -16.65 -34.57 21.06
CA GLY A 991 -17.11 -35.46 22.14
C GLY A 991 -17.98 -34.74 23.17
N LYS A 992 -17.46 -33.65 23.73
CA LYS A 992 -18.17 -32.84 24.74
C LYS A 992 -19.52 -32.29 24.26
N LYS A 993 -19.70 -32.08 22.96
CA LYS A 993 -20.98 -31.66 22.38
C LYS A 993 -22.00 -32.80 22.27
N PHE A 994 -21.55 -34.02 21.99
CA PHE A 994 -22.42 -35.19 21.92
C PHE A 994 -22.77 -35.75 23.31
N ASP A 995 -21.97 -35.47 24.34
CA ASP A 995 -22.24 -35.85 25.74
C ASP A 995 -23.28 -34.96 26.45
N GLY A 996 -23.93 -34.04 25.74
CA GLY A 996 -25.04 -33.22 26.27
C GLY A 996 -24.64 -31.93 26.99
N PHE A 997 -23.36 -31.54 26.91
CA PHE A 997 -22.82 -30.39 27.66
C PHE A 997 -23.30 -29.01 27.14
N TYR A 998 -23.83 -28.94 25.91
CA TYR A 998 -24.36 -27.72 25.29
C TYR A 998 -25.63 -28.00 24.49
N ARG A 999 -26.53 -27.01 24.33
CA ARG A 999 -27.61 -27.11 23.33
C ARG A 999 -27.00 -27.33 21.94
N ARG A 1000 -27.60 -28.24 21.16
CA ARG A 1000 -27.13 -28.62 19.83
C ARG A 1000 -27.31 -27.47 18.84
N GLU A 1001 -26.26 -26.67 18.66
CA GLU A 1001 -26.21 -25.57 17.69
C GLU A 1001 -25.57 -26.03 16.37
N LEU A 1002 -26.11 -25.57 15.23
CA LEU A 1002 -25.69 -25.92 13.86
C LEU A 1002 -24.18 -25.77 13.59
N VAL A 1003 -23.50 -24.94 14.38
CA VAL A 1003 -22.10 -24.58 14.24
C VAL A 1003 -21.15 -25.74 14.56
N CYS A 1004 -21.49 -26.54 15.58
CA CYS A 1004 -20.67 -27.70 15.96
C CYS A 1004 -20.76 -28.79 14.88
N ASP A 1005 -21.94 -28.97 14.29
CA ASP A 1005 -22.13 -29.85 13.15
C ASP A 1005 -21.24 -29.38 11.97
N GLU A 1006 -21.24 -28.08 11.66
CA GLU A 1006 -20.35 -27.51 10.63
C GLU A 1006 -18.86 -27.73 10.92
N PHE A 1007 -18.44 -27.57 12.18
CA PHE A 1007 -17.07 -27.84 12.61
C PHE A 1007 -16.70 -29.32 12.45
N ALA A 1008 -17.56 -30.24 12.90
CA ALA A 1008 -17.35 -31.69 12.75
C ALA A 1008 -17.29 -32.11 11.27
N ILE A 1009 -18.14 -31.52 10.43
CA ILE A 1009 -18.14 -31.74 8.98
C ILE A 1009 -16.80 -31.30 8.38
N LYS A 1010 -16.35 -30.07 8.68
CA LYS A 1010 -15.05 -29.56 8.22
C LYS A 1010 -13.91 -30.48 8.68
N PHE A 1011 -13.91 -30.90 9.93
CA PHE A 1011 -12.87 -31.80 10.47
C PHE A 1011 -12.86 -33.15 9.76
N LEU A 1012 -14.03 -33.76 9.52
CA LEU A 1012 -14.15 -35.01 8.78
C LEU A 1012 -13.65 -34.89 7.33
N MET A 1013 -13.98 -33.78 6.66
CA MET A 1013 -13.60 -33.56 5.26
C MET A 1013 -12.09 -33.27 5.09
N TYR A 1014 -11.46 -32.55 6.04
CA TYR A 1014 -10.10 -32.02 5.87
C TYR A 1014 -9.00 -32.71 6.70
N ALA A 1015 -9.30 -33.35 7.84
CA ALA A 1015 -8.30 -34.00 8.71
C ALA A 1015 -8.07 -35.50 8.41
N THR A 1016 -8.19 -35.86 7.14
CA THR A 1016 -8.52 -37.19 6.63
C THR A 1016 -7.49 -38.28 6.91
N SER A 1017 -7.77 -39.06 7.96
CA SER A 1017 -7.22 -40.40 8.18
C SER A 1017 -8.36 -41.36 8.56
N ARG A 1018 -8.24 -42.65 8.24
CA ARG A 1018 -9.20 -43.68 8.68
C ARG A 1018 -9.38 -43.69 10.20
N LYS A 1019 -8.32 -43.38 10.95
CA LYS A 1019 -8.35 -43.25 12.41
C LYS A 1019 -9.23 -42.07 12.86
N THR A 1020 -9.14 -40.93 12.18
CA THR A 1020 -9.94 -39.73 12.47
C THR A 1020 -11.43 -40.03 12.30
N VAL A 1021 -11.83 -40.57 11.15
CA VAL A 1021 -13.22 -40.92 10.84
C VAL A 1021 -13.77 -41.91 11.86
N ARG A 1022 -13.00 -42.97 12.16
CA ARG A 1022 -13.37 -43.96 13.17
C ARG A 1022 -13.60 -43.34 14.54
N ASN A 1023 -12.74 -42.43 14.97
CA ASN A 1023 -12.85 -41.79 16.28
C ASN A 1023 -14.09 -40.89 16.39
N VAL A 1024 -14.41 -40.12 15.35
CA VAL A 1024 -15.65 -39.32 15.33
C VAL A 1024 -16.89 -40.22 15.35
N LEU A 1025 -16.90 -41.31 14.56
CA LEU A 1025 -18.02 -42.25 14.58
C LEU A 1025 -18.15 -43.02 15.91
N LYS A 1026 -17.04 -43.25 16.62
CA LYS A 1026 -17.07 -43.80 17.99
C LYS A 1026 -17.76 -42.86 18.97
N ILE A 1027 -17.68 -41.55 18.80
CA ILE A 1027 -18.41 -40.56 19.61
C ILE A 1027 -19.91 -40.62 19.27
N ILE A 1028 -20.25 -40.74 17.99
CA ILE A 1028 -21.65 -40.77 17.52
C ILE A 1028 -22.36 -42.08 17.92
N ASN A 1029 -21.64 -43.21 18.04
CA ASN A 1029 -22.23 -44.52 18.25
C ASN A 1029 -22.97 -44.71 19.61
N PRO A 1030 -22.43 -44.30 20.77
CA PRO A 1030 -23.20 -44.27 22.02
C PRO A 1030 -24.48 -43.43 21.90
N TYR A 1031 -24.36 -42.24 21.30
CA TYR A 1031 -25.50 -41.34 21.09
C TYR A 1031 -26.59 -41.94 20.18
N LYS A 1032 -26.22 -42.80 19.21
CA LYS A 1032 -27.16 -43.62 18.43
C LYS A 1032 -27.96 -44.53 19.37
N LYS A 1033 -27.28 -45.29 20.24
CA LYS A 1033 -27.96 -46.25 21.13
C LYS A 1033 -28.99 -45.59 22.04
N ASP A 1034 -28.70 -44.39 22.51
CA ASP A 1034 -29.53 -43.70 23.50
C ASP A 1034 -30.76 -42.99 22.87
N HIS A 1035 -30.74 -42.72 21.55
CA HIS A 1035 -31.71 -41.80 20.95
C HIS A 1035 -32.22 -42.17 19.54
N TRP A 1036 -31.80 -43.31 18.95
CA TRP A 1036 -32.17 -43.70 17.57
C TRP A 1036 -33.54 -44.38 17.47
N ASP A 1037 -33.92 -45.18 18.48
CA ASP A 1037 -35.18 -45.96 18.49
C ASP A 1037 -36.32 -45.32 19.30
N THR A 1038 -36.08 -44.19 19.97
CA THR A 1038 -37.14 -43.51 20.73
C THR A 1038 -38.10 -42.80 19.76
N SER A 1039 -39.31 -43.34 19.66
CA SER A 1039 -40.44 -42.88 18.82
C SER A 1039 -40.92 -41.44 19.04
N PHE A 1040 -40.26 -40.67 19.91
CA PHE A 1040 -40.66 -39.32 20.34
C PHE A 1040 -39.76 -38.16 19.87
N SER A 1041 -38.74 -38.40 19.04
CA SER A 1041 -37.89 -37.30 18.56
C SER A 1041 -37.47 -37.48 17.10
N ASN A 1042 -38.25 -36.89 16.19
CA ASN A 1042 -37.82 -36.58 14.82
C ASN A 1042 -36.51 -35.76 14.80
N VAL A 1043 -36.12 -35.14 15.92
CA VAL A 1043 -34.94 -34.27 16.06
C VAL A 1043 -33.62 -35.05 16.04
N THR A 1044 -33.59 -36.28 16.58
CA THR A 1044 -32.34 -37.05 16.69
C THR A 1044 -31.92 -37.69 15.38
N LYS A 1045 -32.87 -38.31 14.68
CA LYS A 1045 -32.69 -38.79 13.31
C LYS A 1045 -32.32 -37.63 12.39
N GLN A 1046 -32.96 -36.47 12.57
CA GLN A 1046 -32.65 -35.24 11.80
C GLN A 1046 -31.21 -34.78 11.94
N ALA A 1047 -30.54 -34.98 13.07
CA ALA A 1047 -29.26 -34.33 13.31
C ALA A 1047 -28.04 -35.16 12.86
N SER A 1048 -28.03 -36.48 13.07
CA SER A 1048 -27.06 -37.36 12.40
C SER A 1048 -27.28 -37.35 10.89
N TYR A 1049 -28.54 -37.33 10.44
CA TYR A 1049 -28.90 -37.13 9.04
C TYR A 1049 -28.50 -35.74 8.52
N SER A 1050 -28.59 -34.68 9.33
CA SER A 1050 -28.21 -33.31 8.94
C SER A 1050 -26.70 -33.21 8.71
N ILE A 1051 -25.88 -33.71 9.65
CA ILE A 1051 -24.42 -33.77 9.50
C ILE A 1051 -24.08 -34.49 8.21
N PHE A 1052 -24.65 -35.68 8.03
CA PHE A 1052 -24.40 -36.53 6.89
C PHE A 1052 -24.86 -35.91 5.56
N LYS A 1053 -26.09 -35.39 5.52
CA LYS A 1053 -26.66 -34.69 4.35
C LYS A 1053 -25.86 -33.44 4.00
N ASN A 1054 -25.29 -32.73 4.98
CA ASN A 1054 -24.43 -31.58 4.74
C ASN A 1054 -23.05 -31.99 4.20
N ILE A 1055 -22.47 -33.11 4.67
CA ILE A 1055 -21.28 -33.72 4.05
C ILE A 1055 -21.59 -34.05 2.59
N PHE A 1056 -22.70 -34.76 2.33
CA PHE A 1056 -23.13 -35.13 0.99
C PHE A 1056 -23.35 -33.90 0.09
N ASN A 1057 -24.10 -32.91 0.57
CA ASN A 1057 -24.38 -31.68 -0.19
C ASN A 1057 -23.09 -30.95 -0.54
N LYS A 1058 -22.23 -30.67 0.44
CA LYS A 1058 -20.95 -30.00 0.20
C LYS A 1058 -20.12 -30.79 -0.81
N THR A 1059 -19.98 -32.09 -0.61
CA THR A 1059 -19.16 -32.95 -1.49
C THR A 1059 -19.71 -33.05 -2.92
N MET A 1060 -21.04 -33.01 -3.10
CA MET A 1060 -21.69 -33.13 -4.41
C MET A 1060 -21.83 -31.81 -5.18
N THR A 1061 -21.65 -30.64 -4.55
CA THR A 1061 -21.77 -29.31 -5.20
C THR A 1061 -20.44 -28.61 -5.50
N ILE A 1062 -19.30 -29.22 -5.17
CA ILE A 1062 -17.98 -28.62 -5.40
C ILE A 1062 -17.60 -28.77 -6.88
N GLU A 1063 -17.96 -27.78 -7.70
CA GLU A 1063 -17.41 -27.62 -9.06
C GLU A 1063 -16.25 -26.58 -9.07
N GLU A 1064 -16.13 -25.72 -8.04
CA GLU A 1064 -15.19 -24.58 -8.03
C GLU A 1064 -14.60 -24.26 -6.62
N GLN A 1065 -13.84 -25.17 -6.01
CA GLN A 1065 -13.06 -24.84 -4.79
C GLN A 1065 -11.55 -24.95 -5.01
N ILE A 1066 -10.81 -24.04 -4.36
CA ILE A 1066 -9.34 -23.91 -4.38
C ILE A 1066 -8.64 -25.10 -3.68
N ILE A 1067 -9.35 -25.85 -2.82
CA ILE A 1067 -8.76 -26.92 -1.99
C ILE A 1067 -9.49 -28.26 -2.21
N PRO A 1068 -8.81 -29.31 -2.73
CA PRO A 1068 -9.46 -30.58 -3.06
C PRO A 1068 -9.67 -31.50 -1.82
N ILE A 1069 -10.88 -32.06 -1.69
CA ILE A 1069 -11.18 -33.18 -0.78
C ILE A 1069 -10.43 -34.43 -1.28
N PRO A 1070 -9.78 -35.22 -0.41
CA PRO A 1070 -9.07 -36.43 -0.85
C PRO A 1070 -9.99 -37.45 -1.50
N LYS A 1071 -9.57 -37.99 -2.65
CA LYS A 1071 -10.37 -38.95 -3.45
C LYS A 1071 -10.79 -40.20 -2.69
N ASN A 1072 -10.02 -40.62 -1.67
CA ASN A 1072 -10.31 -41.79 -0.85
C ASN A 1072 -11.24 -41.50 0.35
N PHE A 1073 -11.60 -40.25 0.63
CA PHE A 1073 -12.44 -39.89 1.77
C PHE A 1073 -13.83 -40.55 1.73
N PRO A 1074 -14.59 -40.50 0.62
CA PRO A 1074 -15.91 -41.16 0.55
C PRO A 1074 -15.84 -42.66 0.85
N SER A 1075 -14.80 -43.34 0.37
CA SER A 1075 -14.57 -44.77 0.62
C SER A 1075 -14.26 -45.05 2.10
N ILE A 1076 -13.37 -44.27 2.72
CA ILE A 1076 -13.04 -44.40 4.14
C ILE A 1076 -14.28 -44.13 5.02
N LEU A 1077 -15.05 -43.09 4.70
CA LEU A 1077 -16.28 -42.76 5.40
C LEU A 1077 -17.31 -43.88 5.27
N SER A 1078 -17.51 -44.41 4.07
CA SER A 1078 -18.43 -45.53 3.81
C SER A 1078 -18.07 -46.79 4.61
N GLU A 1079 -16.80 -47.19 4.60
CA GLU A 1079 -16.34 -48.38 5.35
C GLU A 1079 -16.55 -48.27 6.86
N GLU A 1080 -16.23 -47.12 7.46
CA GLU A 1080 -16.40 -46.94 8.91
C GLU A 1080 -17.87 -46.67 9.27
N TRP A 1081 -18.65 -46.01 8.40
CA TRP A 1081 -20.07 -45.78 8.59
C TRP A 1081 -20.86 -47.09 8.64
N LYS A 1082 -20.63 -48.01 7.70
CA LYS A 1082 -21.29 -49.32 7.64
C LYS A 1082 -21.08 -50.18 8.89
N LYS A 1083 -20.02 -49.92 9.67
CA LYS A 1083 -19.75 -50.60 10.95
C LYS A 1083 -20.64 -50.10 12.10
N VAL A 1084 -21.13 -48.86 12.01
CA VAL A 1084 -21.95 -48.20 13.04
C VAL A 1084 -23.44 -48.17 12.64
N PHE A 1085 -23.70 -48.01 11.35
CA PHE A 1085 -25.03 -47.90 10.76
C PHE A 1085 -25.21 -49.01 9.70
N PRO A 1086 -25.84 -50.14 10.09
CA PRO A 1086 -26.27 -51.16 9.16
C PRO A 1086 -27.20 -50.58 8.08
N MET A 1087 -27.19 -51.19 6.91
CA MET A 1087 -27.98 -50.75 5.76
C MET A 1087 -29.49 -50.68 6.05
N ASP A 1088 -29.99 -51.57 6.91
CA ASP A 1088 -31.40 -51.63 7.29
C ASP A 1088 -31.82 -50.41 8.14
N ASP A 1089 -30.87 -49.78 8.86
CA ASP A 1089 -31.09 -48.60 9.70
C ASP A 1089 -30.92 -47.28 8.94
N ALA A 1090 -30.07 -47.25 7.91
CA ALA A 1090 -29.54 -46.03 7.28
C ALA A 1090 -29.40 -46.15 5.74
N LEU A 1091 -30.44 -46.70 5.10
CA LEU A 1091 -30.46 -46.96 3.65
C LEU A 1091 -30.17 -45.71 2.80
N GLU A 1092 -30.78 -44.56 3.13
CA GLU A 1092 -30.62 -43.33 2.34
C GLU A 1092 -29.20 -42.75 2.47
N GLU A 1093 -28.63 -42.79 3.67
CA GLU A 1093 -27.27 -42.34 3.93
C GLU A 1093 -26.24 -43.25 3.25
N GLN A 1094 -26.47 -44.57 3.26
CA GLN A 1094 -25.60 -45.50 2.55
C GLN A 1094 -25.64 -45.26 1.04
N LEU A 1095 -26.84 -45.01 0.47
CA LEU A 1095 -26.96 -44.61 -0.93
C LEU A 1095 -26.21 -43.31 -1.22
N MET A 1096 -26.35 -42.28 -0.38
CA MET A 1096 -25.59 -41.04 -0.53
C MET A 1096 -24.07 -41.28 -0.54
N LEU A 1097 -23.53 -42.15 0.32
CA LEU A 1097 -22.12 -42.52 0.31
C LEU A 1097 -21.71 -43.22 -0.98
N ASP A 1098 -22.53 -44.16 -1.44
CA ASP A 1098 -22.25 -44.90 -2.68
C ASP A 1098 -22.26 -43.94 -3.88
N PHE A 1099 -23.17 -42.95 -3.94
CA PHE A 1099 -23.17 -41.90 -4.96
C PHE A 1099 -21.99 -40.91 -4.85
N MET A 1100 -21.54 -40.59 -3.63
CA MET A 1100 -20.31 -39.80 -3.44
C MET A 1100 -19.09 -40.56 -3.97
N ILE A 1101 -19.01 -41.86 -3.69
CA ILE A 1101 -17.94 -42.73 -4.22
C ILE A 1101 -18.00 -42.72 -5.75
N LEU A 1102 -19.18 -42.88 -6.35
CA LEU A 1102 -19.34 -42.82 -7.81
C LEU A 1102 -18.81 -41.52 -8.41
N LYS A 1103 -19.18 -40.36 -7.83
CA LYS A 1103 -18.71 -39.05 -8.29
C LYS A 1103 -17.18 -38.89 -8.18
N TYR A 1104 -16.57 -39.41 -7.11
CA TYR A 1104 -15.13 -39.24 -6.85
C TYR A 1104 -14.23 -40.27 -7.53
N THR A 1105 -14.81 -41.39 -7.97
CA THR A 1105 -14.06 -42.48 -8.63
C THR A 1105 -13.87 -42.20 -10.13
N TYR A 1106 -14.65 -41.30 -10.75
CA TYR A 1106 -14.66 -41.15 -12.21
C TYR A 1106 -14.87 -39.72 -12.74
N ASN A 1107 -14.49 -39.46 -13.99
CA ASN A 1107 -14.65 -38.16 -14.67
C ASN A 1107 -16.13 -37.84 -15.02
N GLU A 1108 -16.46 -36.56 -15.12
CA GLU A 1108 -17.83 -36.00 -15.21
C GLU A 1108 -18.67 -36.35 -16.46
N ASP A 1109 -18.20 -37.23 -17.35
CA ASP A 1109 -18.81 -37.50 -18.67
C ASP A 1109 -18.84 -38.99 -19.09
N ASP A 1110 -18.97 -39.95 -18.17
CA ASP A 1110 -19.15 -41.38 -18.52
C ASP A 1110 -20.51 -41.92 -18.05
N GLU A 1111 -21.57 -41.62 -18.82
CA GLU A 1111 -22.92 -42.10 -18.52
C GLU A 1111 -23.05 -43.63 -18.59
N ASN A 1112 -22.17 -44.34 -19.31
CA ASN A 1112 -22.19 -45.80 -19.35
C ASN A 1112 -21.77 -46.39 -18.01
N PHE A 1113 -20.71 -45.84 -17.41
CA PHE A 1113 -20.26 -46.24 -16.09
C PHE A 1113 -21.35 -45.98 -15.04
N TYR A 1114 -21.88 -44.75 -15.00
CA TYR A 1114 -22.96 -44.42 -14.06
C TYR A 1114 -24.19 -45.31 -14.24
N ALA A 1115 -24.60 -45.58 -15.48
CA ALA A 1115 -25.73 -46.47 -15.74
C ALA A 1115 -25.50 -47.87 -15.17
N ARG A 1116 -24.30 -48.43 -15.36
CA ARG A 1116 -23.96 -49.76 -14.87
C ARG A 1116 -24.01 -49.84 -13.35
N GLU A 1117 -23.35 -48.91 -12.66
CA GLU A 1117 -23.27 -48.93 -11.21
C GLU A 1117 -24.66 -48.66 -10.57
N ILE A 1118 -25.43 -47.71 -11.10
CA ILE A 1118 -26.78 -47.41 -10.62
C ILE A 1118 -27.71 -48.62 -10.82
N THR A 1119 -27.66 -49.27 -11.99
CA THR A 1119 -28.45 -50.47 -12.27
C THR A 1119 -28.06 -51.61 -11.33
N GLN A 1120 -26.78 -51.86 -11.11
CA GLN A 1120 -26.32 -52.90 -10.17
C GLN A 1120 -26.76 -52.61 -8.72
N MET A 1121 -26.64 -51.37 -8.26
CA MET A 1121 -27.13 -50.95 -6.94
C MET A 1121 -28.63 -51.19 -6.80
N PHE A 1122 -29.41 -50.84 -7.83
CA PHE A 1122 -30.85 -51.04 -7.85
C PHE A 1122 -31.22 -52.53 -7.83
N THR A 1123 -30.57 -53.36 -8.65
CA THR A 1123 -30.77 -54.81 -8.67
C THR A 1123 -30.49 -55.43 -7.29
N TYR A 1124 -29.36 -55.08 -6.68
CA TYR A 1124 -28.99 -55.55 -5.34
C TYR A 1124 -30.03 -55.19 -4.29
N LEU A 1125 -30.49 -53.93 -4.29
CA LEU A 1125 -31.52 -53.45 -3.38
C LEU A 1125 -32.86 -54.14 -3.57
N ARG A 1126 -33.27 -54.36 -4.82
CA ARG A 1126 -34.51 -55.08 -5.14
C ARG A 1126 -34.43 -56.52 -4.68
N ASP A 1127 -33.32 -57.20 -4.94
CA ASP A 1127 -33.16 -58.60 -4.54
C ASP A 1127 -33.18 -58.74 -3.00
N LYS A 1128 -32.75 -57.72 -2.27
CA LYS A 1128 -32.77 -57.69 -0.79
C LYS A 1128 -34.13 -57.27 -0.19
N TYR A 1129 -34.80 -56.27 -0.76
CA TYR A 1129 -35.98 -55.62 -0.14
C TYR A 1129 -37.28 -55.77 -0.94
N GLY A 1130 -37.24 -56.45 -2.09
CA GLY A 1130 -38.36 -56.62 -3.01
C GLY A 1130 -38.70 -55.37 -3.83
N ASP A 1131 -39.76 -55.46 -4.62
CA ASP A 1131 -40.18 -54.41 -5.56
C ASP A 1131 -40.67 -53.10 -4.91
N LEU A 1132 -40.94 -53.12 -3.59
CA LEU A 1132 -41.28 -51.90 -2.84
C LEU A 1132 -40.14 -50.87 -2.81
N ILE A 1133 -38.90 -51.31 -3.09
CA ILE A 1133 -37.74 -50.43 -3.11
C ILE A 1133 -37.75 -49.47 -4.31
N ILE A 1134 -38.52 -49.78 -5.37
CA ILE A 1134 -38.53 -49.01 -6.62
C ILE A 1134 -38.89 -47.56 -6.37
N ASP A 1135 -40.01 -47.31 -5.69
CA ASP A 1135 -40.49 -45.95 -5.45
C ASP A 1135 -39.54 -45.16 -4.53
N ARG A 1136 -38.97 -45.83 -3.52
CA ARG A 1136 -38.04 -45.20 -2.57
C ARG A 1136 -36.69 -44.89 -3.20
N PHE A 1137 -36.15 -45.83 -3.98
CA PHE A 1137 -34.90 -45.63 -4.73
C PHE A 1137 -35.09 -44.56 -5.79
N LYS A 1138 -36.23 -44.52 -6.48
CA LYS A 1138 -36.57 -43.46 -7.44
C LYS A 1138 -36.62 -42.08 -6.78
N GLU A 1139 -37.29 -41.95 -5.63
CA GLU A 1139 -37.38 -40.67 -4.94
C GLU A 1139 -35.98 -40.15 -4.58
N PHE A 1140 -35.14 -41.03 -4.05
CA PHE A 1140 -33.75 -40.73 -3.74
C PHE A 1140 -32.93 -40.35 -4.98
N LEU A 1141 -32.96 -41.20 -6.02
CA LEU A 1141 -32.19 -41.05 -7.23
C LEU A 1141 -32.52 -39.75 -7.96
N SER A 1142 -33.81 -39.39 -8.03
CA SER A 1142 -34.25 -38.13 -8.65
C SER A 1142 -33.68 -36.87 -7.98
N LYS A 1143 -33.47 -36.89 -6.65
CA LYS A 1143 -32.87 -35.77 -5.89
C LYS A 1143 -31.36 -35.69 -6.09
N THR A 1144 -30.70 -36.82 -6.36
CA THR A 1144 -29.24 -36.93 -6.44
C THR A 1144 -28.70 -36.75 -7.86
N LEU A 1145 -29.40 -37.24 -8.88
CA LEU A 1145 -28.96 -37.20 -10.28
C LEU A 1145 -28.62 -35.78 -10.75
N ARG A 1146 -29.38 -34.77 -10.31
CA ARG A 1146 -29.12 -33.37 -10.66
C ARG A 1146 -27.76 -32.87 -10.19
N LYS A 1147 -27.27 -33.35 -9.05
CA LYS A 1147 -25.95 -33.00 -8.50
C LYS A 1147 -24.82 -33.88 -9.06
N LEU A 1148 -25.17 -35.08 -9.54
CA LEU A 1148 -24.22 -36.02 -10.14
C LEU A 1148 -23.90 -35.65 -11.59
N LEU A 1149 -24.91 -35.30 -12.39
CA LEU A 1149 -24.77 -35.07 -13.83
C LEU A 1149 -24.41 -33.61 -14.19
N GLY A 1150 -24.80 -32.63 -13.37
CA GLY A 1150 -24.39 -31.22 -13.46
C GLY A 1150 -24.66 -30.49 -14.80
N GLY A 1151 -24.39 -29.18 -14.84
CA GLY A 1151 -24.21 -28.41 -16.08
C GLY A 1151 -25.47 -28.02 -16.91
N LYS A 1152 -25.22 -27.26 -18.00
CA LYS A 1152 -26.24 -26.66 -18.89
C LYS A 1152 -27.05 -27.69 -19.73
N ASN A 1153 -26.72 -28.98 -19.68
CA ASN A 1153 -27.30 -30.04 -20.51
C ASN A 1153 -27.83 -31.24 -19.68
N TYR A 1154 -28.28 -30.99 -18.45
CA TYR A 1154 -28.73 -32.03 -17.51
C TYR A 1154 -29.72 -33.04 -18.13
N ASP A 1155 -30.76 -32.56 -18.82
CA ASP A 1155 -31.81 -33.43 -19.35
C ASP A 1155 -31.29 -34.35 -20.47
N ILE A 1156 -30.34 -33.88 -21.29
CA ILE A 1156 -29.67 -34.69 -22.32
C ILE A 1156 -28.81 -35.78 -21.67
N LYS A 1157 -28.02 -35.43 -20.65
CA LYS A 1157 -27.19 -36.39 -19.89
C LYS A 1157 -28.07 -37.43 -19.18
N LEU A 1158 -29.18 -36.98 -18.58
CA LEU A 1158 -30.15 -37.86 -17.93
C LEU A 1158 -30.75 -38.84 -18.93
N MET A 1159 -31.17 -38.38 -20.11
CA MET A 1159 -31.74 -39.26 -21.13
C MET A 1159 -30.74 -40.30 -21.64
N LYS A 1160 -29.46 -39.93 -21.81
CA LYS A 1160 -28.39 -40.90 -22.12
C LYS A 1160 -28.24 -41.94 -21.03
N LEU A 1161 -28.19 -41.53 -19.77
CA LEU A 1161 -28.10 -42.42 -18.62
C LEU A 1161 -29.25 -43.43 -18.60
N LEU A 1162 -30.50 -42.96 -18.75
CA LEU A 1162 -31.69 -43.81 -18.75
C LEU A 1162 -31.71 -44.81 -19.90
N ALA A 1163 -31.32 -44.39 -21.11
CA ALA A 1163 -31.17 -45.28 -22.26
C ALA A 1163 -30.15 -46.40 -21.97
N LYS A 1164 -29.02 -46.06 -21.35
CA LYS A 1164 -27.97 -47.01 -20.98
C LYS A 1164 -28.39 -47.95 -19.85
N MET A 1165 -29.15 -47.48 -18.87
CA MET A 1165 -29.70 -48.36 -17.83
C MET A 1165 -30.58 -49.48 -18.43
N LEU A 1166 -31.38 -49.16 -19.46
CA LEU A 1166 -32.21 -50.15 -20.18
C LEU A 1166 -31.43 -51.07 -21.13
N GLU A 1167 -30.27 -50.62 -21.61
CA GLU A 1167 -29.33 -51.50 -22.33
C GLU A 1167 -28.73 -52.56 -21.40
N ILE A 1168 -28.49 -52.21 -20.14
CA ILE A 1168 -27.83 -53.06 -19.14
C ILE A 1168 -28.82 -54.05 -18.50
N ASP A 1169 -30.01 -53.58 -18.09
CA ASP A 1169 -31.07 -54.43 -17.54
C ASP A 1169 -32.43 -54.03 -18.12
N SER A 1170 -33.04 -54.90 -18.91
CA SER A 1170 -34.38 -54.69 -19.47
C SER A 1170 -35.50 -55.32 -18.62
N SER A 1171 -35.23 -55.65 -17.35
CA SER A 1171 -36.22 -56.20 -16.44
C SER A 1171 -37.40 -55.26 -16.23
N LEU A 1172 -38.58 -55.82 -15.90
CA LEU A 1172 -39.77 -55.05 -15.60
C LEU A 1172 -39.53 -54.02 -14.47
N PRO A 1173 -38.88 -54.36 -13.33
CA PRO A 1173 -38.54 -53.39 -12.30
C PRO A 1173 -37.65 -52.22 -12.78
N ASN A 1174 -36.59 -52.50 -13.54
CA ASN A 1174 -35.70 -51.43 -14.04
C ASN A 1174 -36.41 -50.54 -15.06
N SER A 1175 -37.27 -51.14 -15.89
CA SER A 1175 -38.13 -50.40 -16.81
C SER A 1175 -39.10 -49.48 -16.07
N LEU A 1176 -39.71 -49.93 -14.96
CA LEU A 1176 -40.58 -49.09 -14.13
C LEU A 1176 -39.82 -47.92 -13.50
N LEU A 1177 -38.61 -48.17 -12.96
CA LEU A 1177 -37.73 -47.12 -12.43
C LEU A 1177 -37.39 -46.08 -13.50
N VAL A 1178 -37.03 -46.51 -14.71
CA VAL A 1178 -36.68 -45.61 -15.82
C VAL A 1178 -37.87 -44.77 -16.25
N ILE A 1179 -39.07 -45.34 -16.40
CA ILE A 1179 -40.29 -44.59 -16.73
C ILE A 1179 -40.56 -43.51 -15.69
N GLN A 1180 -40.37 -43.81 -14.41
CA GLN A 1180 -40.59 -42.87 -13.32
C GLN A 1180 -39.56 -41.73 -13.24
N LEU A 1181 -38.40 -41.86 -13.90
CA LEU A 1181 -37.31 -40.88 -13.93
C LEU A 1181 -37.26 -40.03 -15.21
N LEU A 1182 -38.14 -40.30 -16.18
CA LEU A 1182 -38.18 -39.56 -17.44
C LEU A 1182 -38.36 -38.04 -17.20
N PRO A 1183 -37.48 -37.18 -17.76
CA PRO A 1183 -37.68 -35.74 -17.78
C PRO A 1183 -38.79 -35.35 -18.76
N PRO A 1184 -39.38 -34.14 -18.65
CA PRO A 1184 -40.29 -33.61 -19.66
C PRO A 1184 -39.66 -33.62 -21.05
N TYR A 1185 -40.45 -33.87 -22.08
CA TYR A 1185 -39.96 -33.89 -23.46
C TYR A 1185 -39.40 -32.52 -23.89
N GLN A 1186 -38.20 -32.52 -24.48
CA GLN A 1186 -37.53 -31.32 -25.00
C GLN A 1186 -37.13 -31.53 -26.47
N TYR A 1187 -37.30 -30.50 -27.29
CA TYR A 1187 -36.92 -30.55 -28.70
C TYR A 1187 -35.42 -30.30 -28.86
N ASP A 1188 -34.64 -31.38 -28.82
CA ASP A 1188 -33.20 -31.42 -29.07
C ASP A 1188 -32.83 -32.72 -29.79
N ARG A 1189 -31.92 -32.66 -30.77
CA ARG A 1189 -31.60 -33.81 -31.64
C ARG A 1189 -30.99 -34.98 -30.89
N GLU A 1190 -30.19 -34.72 -29.86
CA GLU A 1190 -29.54 -35.76 -29.07
C GLU A 1190 -30.50 -36.31 -28.00
N PHE A 1191 -31.32 -35.44 -27.41
CA PHE A 1191 -32.43 -35.84 -26.55
C PHE A 1191 -33.41 -36.79 -27.29
N ASP A 1192 -33.85 -36.42 -28.49
CA ASP A 1192 -34.82 -37.16 -29.31
C ASP A 1192 -34.35 -38.59 -29.64
N LYS A 1193 -33.07 -38.74 -29.96
CA LYS A 1193 -32.47 -40.04 -30.26
C LYS A 1193 -32.57 -40.99 -29.06
N ASN A 1194 -32.19 -40.52 -27.88
CA ASN A 1194 -32.21 -41.32 -26.65
C ASN A 1194 -33.65 -41.53 -26.15
N PHE A 1195 -34.51 -40.52 -26.25
CA PHE A 1195 -35.92 -40.61 -25.90
C PHE A 1195 -36.64 -41.67 -26.74
N SER A 1196 -36.47 -41.64 -28.07
CA SER A 1196 -37.05 -42.65 -28.97
C SER A 1196 -36.60 -44.09 -28.63
N TYR A 1197 -35.33 -44.24 -28.25
CA TYR A 1197 -34.78 -45.52 -27.82
C TYR A 1197 -35.41 -46.02 -26.51
N VAL A 1198 -35.48 -45.16 -25.49
CA VAL A 1198 -36.11 -45.48 -24.20
C VAL A 1198 -37.58 -45.84 -24.41
N MET A 1199 -38.31 -45.04 -25.18
CA MET A 1199 -39.72 -45.26 -25.50
C MET A 1199 -39.97 -46.61 -26.17
N LYS A 1200 -39.12 -47.02 -27.13
CA LYS A 1200 -39.22 -48.33 -27.79
C LYS A 1200 -38.97 -49.50 -26.83
N LYS A 1201 -38.10 -49.31 -25.83
CA LYS A 1201 -37.73 -50.36 -24.86
C LYS A 1201 -38.76 -50.53 -23.74
N VAL A 1202 -39.46 -49.46 -23.38
CA VAL A 1202 -40.49 -49.50 -22.32
C VAL A 1202 -41.91 -49.71 -22.85
N GLN A 1203 -42.13 -49.60 -24.17
CA GLN A 1203 -43.37 -50.02 -24.82
C GLN A 1203 -43.47 -51.55 -24.86
N SER A 1204 -44.24 -52.12 -23.92
CA SER A 1204 -44.59 -53.54 -23.92
C SER A 1204 -46.09 -53.73 -23.69
N SER A 1205 -46.58 -54.95 -23.95
CA SER A 1205 -47.95 -55.39 -23.65
C SER A 1205 -48.22 -55.60 -22.15
N ASN A 1206 -47.26 -55.28 -21.27
CA ASN A 1206 -47.42 -55.39 -19.83
C ASN A 1206 -48.31 -54.25 -19.29
N GLY A 1207 -49.46 -54.60 -18.73
CA GLY A 1207 -50.44 -53.64 -18.21
C GLY A 1207 -49.90 -52.69 -17.14
N ILE A 1208 -48.89 -53.10 -16.35
CA ILE A 1208 -48.29 -52.25 -15.31
C ILE A 1208 -47.43 -51.15 -15.93
N GLN A 1209 -46.59 -51.47 -16.92
CA GLN A 1209 -45.80 -50.46 -17.64
C GLN A 1209 -46.71 -49.45 -18.35
N GLN A 1210 -47.81 -49.91 -18.93
CA GLN A 1210 -48.77 -49.07 -19.63
C GLN A 1210 -49.43 -48.04 -18.70
N VAL A 1211 -49.73 -48.43 -17.44
CA VAL A 1211 -50.26 -47.52 -16.41
C VAL A 1211 -49.25 -46.41 -16.08
N TYR A 1212 -47.96 -46.76 -15.90
CA TYR A 1212 -46.92 -45.77 -15.60
C TYR A 1212 -46.63 -44.84 -16.77
N MET A 1213 -46.63 -45.36 -18.01
CA MET A 1213 -46.50 -44.57 -19.23
C MET A 1213 -47.66 -43.60 -19.41
N ASN A 1214 -48.90 -44.05 -19.20
CA ASN A 1214 -50.08 -43.18 -19.24
C ASN A 1214 -50.02 -42.08 -18.18
N ARG A 1215 -49.43 -42.35 -17.01
CA ARG A 1215 -49.22 -41.36 -15.96
C ARG A 1215 -48.14 -40.33 -16.34
N TYR A 1216 -47.11 -40.75 -17.07
CA TYR A 1216 -46.09 -39.85 -17.62
C TYR A 1216 -46.70 -38.91 -18.68
N PHE A 1217 -47.43 -39.43 -19.66
CA PHE A 1217 -48.05 -38.62 -20.72
C PHE A 1217 -49.20 -37.71 -20.27
N LYS A 1218 -49.78 -37.96 -19.09
CA LYS A 1218 -50.78 -37.07 -18.47
C LYS A 1218 -50.17 -35.89 -17.70
N LYS A 1219 -48.88 -35.97 -17.34
CA LYS A 1219 -48.13 -34.88 -16.71
C LYS A 1219 -47.47 -34.04 -17.79
#